data_AF-F4XIT4-F1
#
_entry.id   AF-F4XIT4-F1
#
_cell.length_a   1.000
_cell.length_b   1.000
_cell.length_c   1.000
_cell.angle_alpha   90.00
_cell.angle_beta   90.00
_cell.angle_gamma   90.00
#
_symmetry.space_group_name_H-M   'P 1'
#
loop_
_entity.id
_entity.type
_entity.pdbx_description
1 polymer ?
#
loop_
_entity_poly.entity_id
_entity_poly.type
_entity_poly.pdbx_seq_one_letter_code
_entity_poly.pdbx_strand_id
1 'polypeptide(L)'
;MAPVTPDVNQRIQELRRLLQNASYAYYVLDNPIMADAIYDQLYRELQELETEYPELVTSDSPTQRVGEKPATGFVSVRHNIPLYSLDNAFNLEEFSQWQERWQRHISGDISQDSGFNTEYVCELKIDGSALALTYENGILVRGVTRGDGSTGEDITQNVRTIRSIPLRLNLDQLNLDQLPALVEVRGEAFLPLDVFERINQERAQAGEPLFANPRNAAAGTLRQLEPRIVAKRQLAFFAYTLHIPNQDSSEEYTIPMPNCQWDALELLQKLGFPVNPHRQCCASLQDVQDYYNYWDARRQDLPYLTDGVVVKINAFGIQQQLGFTQKFPRWAIALKYPAEEAPSRVEAITVNVGRTGAVTPLAILEPVQLAGTTVQRAALHNGDYVAQLDLRVGDTVIVRKAGEIIPEVVRVLPELRPDHAKPFEMPTHCPVCSQPLVRPKGEAVTRCINSSCPAIVKGTLTHWASRNALDINGLGEKIVEQLVDQGLVTSVADLYDLTLDQLVSLERMGHKLAQKLLNAIAKSKTQPWSRVLYGLGIRHVGSVNAQTLVQTFPTIEQLAQATVTDIEGIYGIGPEIAQSVWGWFQISSNQTLIARLREAGLQLEASTKTIALDQTQPLTGKTFVITGTLPTLKRSDAKDLIQNAGGKVTSAVSAKTDYLVVGEDAGSKLEKAQKLGITQLTESQLLVKSQKFPATEEAPTVQLAGTKVQQRALTHWASRNALDINGLGKKIIEQLVDQGLVTSVADLYDLTLEQLVSLKGIGYKLAQKLLNAIAKSKTQPWSRVLYGLGIRHVGSDKAKTLAKKFRNIEQLAQATIPDIEGIYSIGPKIAKSVRDWFQNSSNQTLIDRLREAGLQSIDKRPLTHWASRYALDINGLGKKIVEQLVDQGLVTSVADLYNLTLEQLVSLNGIGHKLAQKLLNAIAKSKTQPWSRVLYGLGIRHVGSVNAQTLVQTFPTIEQLAQATVTDIEGIYGIGPEIAQSVWGWFQISSNQTLIARLREAGLQLEASTKTIALDKSLPLTGKIFVITGTLPTLKRSDAKDLIQNAGGKVTSAVSAKTDYLVVGEDAGSKLEKAQKLGITQLTESQLLDLL
;
A
#
# COMPACT_ATOMS: atom_id res chain seq x y z
N MET A 1 -36.04 -33.18 27.28
CA MET A 1 -34.60 -32.84 27.35
C MET A 1 -34.18 -33.06 28.77
N ALA A 2 -33.19 -33.92 28.99
CA ALA A 2 -32.58 -34.07 30.30
C ALA A 2 -31.89 -32.75 30.67
N PRO A 3 -31.87 -32.33 31.95
CA PRO A 3 -31.11 -31.16 32.36
C PRO A 3 -29.61 -31.38 32.10
N VAL A 4 -28.93 -30.37 31.54
CA VAL A 4 -27.48 -30.40 31.37
C VAL A 4 -26.82 -30.50 32.74
N THR A 5 -26.12 -31.61 32.99
CA THR A 5 -25.28 -31.76 34.19
C THR A 5 -23.86 -31.23 33.91
N PRO A 6 -23.13 -30.77 34.95
CA PRO A 6 -21.73 -30.36 34.80
C PRO A 6 -20.84 -31.44 34.17
N ASP A 7 -21.10 -32.72 34.50
CA ASP A 7 -20.35 -33.87 33.99
C ASP A 7 -20.53 -34.06 32.47
N VAL A 8 -21.75 -33.87 31.95
CA VAL A 8 -22.04 -33.94 30.52
C VAL A 8 -21.32 -32.84 29.75
N ASN A 9 -21.38 -31.60 30.25
CA ASN A 9 -20.68 -30.48 29.63
C ASN A 9 -19.15 -30.70 29.64
N GLN A 10 -18.60 -31.20 30.75
CA GLN A 10 -17.18 -31.53 30.85
C GLN A 10 -16.77 -32.63 29.86
N ARG A 11 -17.61 -33.67 29.72
CA ARG A 11 -17.36 -34.76 28.76
C ARG A 11 -17.39 -34.27 27.31
N ILE A 12 -18.35 -33.43 26.94
CA ILE A 12 -18.43 -32.84 25.59
C ILE A 12 -17.16 -32.01 25.29
N GLN A 13 -16.70 -31.19 26.23
CA GLN A 13 -15.47 -30.42 26.06
C GLN A 13 -14.23 -31.30 25.92
N GLU A 14 -14.15 -32.39 26.71
CA GLU A 14 -13.08 -33.38 26.60
C GLU A 14 -13.07 -34.07 25.24
N LEU A 15 -14.21 -34.56 24.77
CA LEU A 15 -14.35 -35.24 23.48
C LEU A 15 -13.96 -34.32 22.31
N ARG A 16 -14.41 -33.06 22.34
CA ARG A 16 -14.02 -32.05 21.34
C ARG A 16 -12.51 -31.87 21.31
N ARG A 17 -11.87 -31.71 22.46
CA ARG A 17 -10.41 -31.55 22.57
C ARG A 17 -9.65 -32.78 22.05
N LEU A 18 -10.06 -33.98 22.45
CA LEU A 18 -9.43 -35.23 22.00
C LEU A 18 -9.52 -35.41 20.49
N LEU A 19 -10.71 -35.23 19.91
CA LEU A 19 -10.95 -35.36 18.48
C LEU A 19 -10.21 -34.29 17.69
N GLN A 20 -10.12 -33.06 18.21
CA GLN A 20 -9.39 -31.97 17.58
C GLN A 20 -7.88 -32.25 17.57
N ASN A 21 -7.31 -32.70 18.68
CA ASN A 21 -5.90 -33.07 18.78
C ASN A 21 -5.55 -34.25 17.86
N ALA A 22 -6.40 -35.29 17.83
CA ALA A 22 -6.21 -36.43 16.93
C ALA A 22 -6.30 -36.01 15.46
N SER A 23 -7.26 -35.14 15.10
CA SER A 23 -7.40 -34.61 13.74
C SER A 23 -6.18 -33.79 13.32
N TYR A 24 -5.67 -32.94 14.21
CA TYR A 24 -4.45 -32.15 13.95
C TYR A 24 -3.25 -33.06 13.73
N ALA A 25 -3.04 -34.04 14.59
CA ALA A 25 -1.93 -34.98 14.47
C ALA A 25 -1.97 -35.78 13.15
N TYR A 26 -3.17 -36.22 12.74
CA TYR A 26 -3.37 -36.93 11.48
C TYR A 26 -3.18 -36.02 10.25
N TYR A 27 -3.97 -34.95 10.13
CA TYR A 27 -4.07 -34.18 8.89
C TYR A 27 -3.04 -33.05 8.74
N VAL A 28 -2.37 -32.66 9.83
CA VAL A 28 -1.42 -31.54 9.82
C VAL A 28 0.00 -31.99 10.12
N LEU A 29 0.19 -32.91 11.07
CA LEU A 29 1.52 -33.41 11.43
C LEU A 29 1.91 -34.70 10.69
N ASP A 30 0.96 -35.34 10.00
CA ASP A 30 1.14 -36.66 9.37
C ASP A 30 1.69 -37.70 10.37
N ASN A 31 1.23 -37.62 11.63
CA ASN A 31 1.68 -38.45 12.74
C ASN A 31 0.49 -38.83 13.64
N PRO A 32 -0.34 -39.81 13.24
CA PRO A 32 -1.57 -40.15 13.96
C PRO A 32 -1.28 -40.68 15.37
N ILE A 33 -1.86 -40.03 16.38
CA ILE A 33 -1.73 -40.39 17.80
C ILE A 33 -2.85 -41.34 18.30
N MET A 34 -3.82 -41.64 17.43
CA MET A 34 -5.01 -42.44 17.75
C MET A 34 -5.40 -43.28 16.54
N ALA A 35 -5.82 -44.53 16.77
CA ALA A 35 -6.34 -45.40 15.71
C ALA A 35 -7.72 -44.94 15.23
N ASP A 36 -7.99 -45.07 13.94
CA ASP A 36 -9.24 -44.61 13.29
C ASP A 36 -10.51 -45.14 13.98
N ALA A 37 -10.51 -46.41 14.40
CA ALA A 37 -11.66 -47.01 15.10
C ALA A 37 -11.99 -46.32 16.43
N ILE A 38 -10.96 -45.86 17.16
CA ILE A 38 -11.14 -45.13 18.43
C ILE A 38 -11.64 -43.71 18.14
N TYR A 39 -11.10 -43.05 17.12
CA TYR A 39 -11.57 -41.74 16.70
C TYR A 39 -13.06 -41.77 16.34
N ASP A 40 -13.48 -42.73 15.53
CA ASP A 40 -14.87 -42.90 15.13
C ASP A 40 -15.80 -43.17 16.32
N GLN A 41 -15.35 -43.93 17.31
CA GLN A 41 -16.12 -44.17 18.53
C GLN A 41 -16.32 -42.89 19.33
N LEU A 42 -15.26 -42.12 19.58
CA LEU A 42 -15.34 -40.84 20.29
C LEU A 42 -16.16 -39.80 19.53
N TYR A 43 -16.08 -39.82 18.19
CA TYR A 43 -16.88 -38.95 17.32
C TYR A 43 -18.37 -39.28 17.42
N ARG A 44 -18.74 -40.57 17.42
CA ARG A 44 -20.14 -40.99 17.62
C ARG A 44 -20.65 -40.61 19.00
N GLU A 45 -19.85 -40.82 20.04
CA GLU A 45 -20.20 -40.39 21.41
C GLU A 45 -20.48 -38.89 21.48
N LEU A 46 -19.62 -38.06 20.87
CA LEU A 46 -19.85 -36.61 20.79
C LEU A 46 -21.13 -36.27 20.02
N GLN A 47 -21.39 -36.96 18.92
CA GLN A 47 -22.58 -36.75 18.09
C GLN A 47 -23.88 -37.12 18.84
N GLU A 48 -23.87 -38.22 19.58
CA GLU A 48 -24.99 -38.66 20.43
C GLU A 48 -25.28 -37.62 21.52
N LEU A 49 -24.24 -37.18 22.24
CA LEU A 49 -24.36 -36.16 23.29
C LEU A 49 -24.87 -34.82 22.73
N GLU A 50 -24.37 -34.38 21.58
CA GLU A 50 -24.84 -33.14 20.93
C GLU A 50 -26.27 -33.25 20.38
N THR A 51 -26.71 -34.45 20.05
CA THR A 51 -28.11 -34.71 19.66
C THR A 51 -29.04 -34.67 20.87
N GLU A 52 -28.60 -35.20 22.01
CA GLU A 52 -29.36 -35.20 23.26
C GLU A 52 -29.41 -33.81 23.92
N TYR A 53 -28.33 -33.03 23.79
CA TYR A 53 -28.18 -31.67 24.32
C TYR A 53 -27.86 -30.63 23.22
N PRO A 54 -28.82 -30.31 22.33
CA PRO A 54 -28.65 -29.33 21.24
C PRO A 54 -28.14 -27.95 21.66
N GLU A 55 -28.46 -27.51 22.87
CA GLU A 55 -28.02 -26.23 23.45
C GLU A 55 -26.51 -26.16 23.71
N LEU A 56 -25.82 -27.30 23.73
CA LEU A 56 -24.37 -27.37 23.91
C LEU A 56 -23.60 -27.42 22.58
N VAL A 57 -24.28 -27.51 21.43
CA VAL A 57 -23.64 -27.54 20.11
C VAL A 57 -22.98 -26.19 19.82
N THR A 58 -21.69 -26.21 19.55
CA THR A 58 -20.91 -25.01 19.19
C THR A 58 -20.44 -25.08 17.74
N SER A 59 -20.26 -23.93 17.12
CA SER A 59 -19.91 -23.82 15.69
C SER A 59 -18.51 -24.35 15.35
N ASP A 60 -17.66 -24.57 16.36
CA ASP A 60 -16.32 -25.13 16.29
C ASP A 60 -16.26 -26.64 16.61
N SER A 61 -17.39 -27.27 16.93
CA SER A 61 -17.43 -28.71 17.20
C SER A 61 -17.04 -29.54 15.96
N PRO A 62 -16.27 -30.64 16.11
CA PRO A 62 -15.92 -31.55 15.02
C PRO A 62 -17.12 -32.08 14.22
N THR A 63 -18.31 -32.15 14.83
CA THR A 63 -19.57 -32.57 14.18
C THR A 63 -20.09 -31.54 13.17
N GLN A 64 -19.71 -30.27 13.31
CA GLN A 64 -20.21 -29.16 12.49
C GLN A 64 -19.40 -28.93 11.20
N ARG A 65 -18.50 -29.86 10.84
CA ARG A 65 -17.67 -29.75 9.62
C ARG A 65 -18.46 -29.94 8.32
N VAL A 66 -19.55 -30.72 8.34
CA VAL A 66 -20.36 -31.01 7.16
C VAL A 66 -21.80 -30.55 7.43
N GLY A 67 -22.22 -29.47 6.75
CA GLY A 67 -23.59 -28.97 6.88
C GLY A 67 -24.64 -29.94 6.30
N GLU A 68 -25.86 -29.90 6.83
CA GLU A 68 -26.96 -30.76 6.36
C GLU A 68 -27.69 -30.24 5.10
N LYS A 69 -27.58 -28.94 4.80
CA LYS A 69 -28.32 -28.30 3.69
C LYS A 69 -27.36 -27.70 2.66
N PRO A 70 -27.54 -27.99 1.36
CA PRO A 70 -26.80 -27.32 0.29
C PRO A 70 -27.05 -25.80 0.32
N ALA A 71 -26.01 -25.05 -0.06
CA ALA A 71 -26.11 -23.60 -0.21
C ALA A 71 -27.02 -23.24 -1.39
N THR A 72 -27.84 -22.20 -1.23
CA THR A 72 -28.68 -21.65 -2.31
C THR A 72 -27.87 -20.82 -3.32
N GLY A 73 -26.66 -20.40 -2.94
CA GLY A 73 -25.73 -19.63 -3.75
C GLY A 73 -24.61 -19.04 -2.87
N PHE A 74 -23.58 -18.46 -3.50
CA PHE A 74 -22.51 -17.76 -2.79
C PHE A 74 -22.73 -16.25 -2.80
N VAL A 75 -22.38 -15.60 -1.70
CA VAL A 75 -22.47 -14.15 -1.55
C VAL A 75 -21.09 -13.54 -1.74
N SER A 76 -21.03 -12.42 -2.45
CA SER A 76 -19.77 -11.70 -2.62
C SER A 76 -19.50 -10.81 -1.41
N VAL A 77 -18.31 -10.94 -0.82
CA VAL A 77 -17.90 -10.25 0.40
C VAL A 77 -16.55 -9.57 0.18
N ARG A 78 -16.42 -8.35 0.69
CA ARG A 78 -15.16 -7.59 0.63
C ARG A 78 -14.14 -8.17 1.60
N HIS A 79 -12.90 -8.31 1.15
CA HIS A 79 -11.78 -8.68 2.02
C HIS A 79 -11.44 -7.55 2.97
N ASN A 80 -11.19 -7.87 4.24
CA ASN A 80 -10.71 -6.91 5.22
C ASN A 80 -9.32 -6.38 4.86
N ILE A 81 -8.49 -7.26 4.28
CA ILE A 81 -7.17 -6.94 3.74
C ILE A 81 -7.13 -7.41 2.28
N PRO A 82 -6.73 -6.57 1.32
CA PRO A 82 -6.67 -6.98 -0.09
C PRO A 82 -5.72 -8.18 -0.32
N LEU A 83 -6.15 -9.14 -1.15
CA LEU A 83 -5.31 -10.21 -1.67
C LEU A 83 -4.63 -9.75 -2.96
N TYR A 84 -3.34 -9.47 -2.86
CA TYR A 84 -2.51 -9.11 -4.01
C TYR A 84 -2.05 -10.35 -4.79
N SER A 85 -1.66 -10.14 -6.05
CA SER A 85 -0.91 -11.14 -6.81
C SER A 85 0.58 -11.03 -6.49
N LEU A 86 1.39 -11.97 -6.95
CA LEU A 86 2.85 -11.85 -6.96
C LEU A 86 3.32 -11.40 -8.35
N ASP A 87 4.37 -10.59 -8.38
CA ASP A 87 5.12 -10.34 -9.61
C ASP A 87 5.93 -11.61 -9.95
N ASN A 88 6.28 -11.81 -11.22
CA ASN A 88 6.99 -13.02 -11.66
C ASN A 88 8.45 -12.70 -12.05
N ALA A 89 9.35 -13.64 -11.73
CA ALA A 89 10.65 -13.78 -12.38
C ALA A 89 10.69 -15.17 -13.03
N PHE A 90 11.15 -15.26 -14.27
CA PHE A 90 11.24 -16.51 -15.03
C PHE A 90 12.66 -17.09 -15.06
N ASN A 91 13.63 -16.36 -14.51
CA ASN A 91 15.01 -16.76 -14.41
C ASN A 91 15.68 -16.01 -13.25
N LEU A 92 16.90 -16.42 -12.93
CA LEU A 92 17.67 -15.85 -11.82
C LEU A 92 18.14 -14.41 -12.09
N GLU A 93 18.32 -14.02 -13.36
CA GLU A 93 18.70 -12.66 -13.72
C GLU A 93 17.58 -11.66 -13.41
N GLU A 94 16.34 -11.97 -13.81
CA GLU A 94 15.15 -11.19 -13.45
C GLU A 94 14.96 -11.09 -11.94
N PHE A 95 15.28 -12.17 -11.21
CA PHE A 95 15.26 -12.17 -9.75
C PHE A 95 16.33 -11.25 -9.15
N SER A 96 17.57 -11.28 -9.66
CA SER A 96 18.61 -10.34 -9.24
C SER A 96 18.22 -8.88 -9.52
N GLN A 97 17.61 -8.60 -10.68
CA GLN A 97 17.07 -7.27 -11.00
C GLN A 97 15.97 -6.83 -10.02
N TRP A 98 15.09 -7.75 -9.61
CA TRP A 98 14.11 -7.48 -8.55
C TRP A 98 14.79 -7.09 -7.24
N GLN A 99 15.88 -7.77 -6.86
CA GLN A 99 16.66 -7.41 -5.69
C GLN A 99 17.21 -5.99 -5.76
N GLU A 100 17.89 -5.66 -6.85
CA GLU A 100 18.47 -4.32 -7.05
C GLU A 100 17.40 -3.22 -7.00
N ARG A 101 16.18 -3.50 -7.50
CA ARG A 101 15.06 -2.55 -7.46
C ARG A 101 14.62 -2.26 -6.04
N TRP A 102 14.39 -3.28 -5.21
CA TRP A 102 13.94 -3.04 -3.84
C TRP A 102 15.07 -2.48 -2.97
N GLN A 103 16.32 -2.89 -3.20
CA GLN A 103 17.48 -2.33 -2.52
C GLN A 103 17.58 -0.83 -2.80
N ARG A 104 17.49 -0.39 -4.05
CA ARG A 104 17.47 1.06 -4.40
C ARG A 104 16.36 1.85 -3.71
N HIS A 105 15.21 1.23 -3.44
CA HIS A 105 14.12 1.87 -2.70
C HIS A 105 14.44 2.10 -1.22
N ILE A 106 15.38 1.34 -0.65
CA ILE A 106 15.81 1.44 0.76
C ILE A 106 17.13 2.19 0.87
N SER A 107 18.04 2.02 -0.09
CA SER A 107 19.38 2.62 -0.17
C SER A 107 19.39 4.11 -0.55
N GLY A 108 18.23 4.76 -0.66
CA GLY A 108 18.17 6.21 -0.86
C GLY A 108 18.84 7.04 0.25
N ASP A 109 19.21 6.41 1.38
CA ASP A 109 19.81 7.05 2.56
C ASP A 109 21.12 6.40 3.10
N ILE A 110 21.70 5.34 2.50
CA ILE A 110 22.95 4.74 3.03
C ILE A 110 23.83 4.14 1.91
N SER A 111 25.14 4.40 1.98
CA SER A 111 26.18 3.88 1.08
C SER A 111 26.31 2.34 1.12
N GLN A 112 26.74 1.77 -0.01
CA GLN A 112 26.92 0.34 -0.29
C GLN A 112 27.91 -0.42 0.63
N ASP A 113 28.46 0.21 1.66
CA ASP A 113 29.44 -0.39 2.59
C ASP A 113 28.85 -0.76 3.97
N SER A 114 27.55 -0.53 4.19
CA SER A 114 26.85 -1.06 5.37
C SER A 114 26.32 -2.46 5.06
N GLY A 115 26.89 -3.49 5.71
CA GLY A 115 26.51 -4.89 5.53
C GLY A 115 25.06 -5.20 5.93
N PHE A 116 24.10 -4.83 5.10
CA PHE A 116 22.71 -5.25 5.21
C PHE A 116 22.61 -6.74 4.87
N ASN A 117 22.62 -7.59 5.89
CA ASN A 117 22.31 -9.01 5.73
C ASN A 117 20.78 -9.15 5.57
N THR A 118 20.29 -9.13 4.33
CA THR A 118 18.85 -9.27 4.06
C THR A 118 18.51 -10.73 3.82
N GLU A 119 17.92 -11.37 4.83
CA GLU A 119 17.42 -12.72 4.75
C GLU A 119 16.11 -12.78 3.95
N TYR A 120 15.92 -13.90 3.27
CA TYR A 120 14.71 -14.28 2.55
C TYR A 120 14.07 -15.51 3.19
N VAL A 121 12.76 -15.63 3.03
CA VAL A 121 12.03 -16.87 3.25
C VAL A 121 11.57 -17.38 1.90
N CYS A 122 12.02 -18.58 1.54
CA CYS A 122 11.64 -19.30 0.34
C CYS A 122 10.58 -20.34 0.68
N GLU A 123 9.48 -20.33 -0.06
CA GLU A 123 8.35 -21.24 0.07
C GLU A 123 8.00 -21.80 -1.32
N LEU A 124 7.63 -23.09 -1.42
CA LEU A 124 7.13 -23.65 -2.67
C LEU A 124 5.83 -22.97 -3.10
N LYS A 125 5.72 -22.64 -4.39
CA LYS A 125 4.55 -21.97 -4.94
C LYS A 125 3.47 -22.98 -5.32
N ILE A 126 2.62 -23.29 -4.34
CA ILE A 126 1.55 -24.28 -4.47
C ILE A 126 0.56 -23.90 -5.59
N ASP A 127 0.27 -24.85 -6.49
CA ASP A 127 -0.70 -24.64 -7.56
C ASP A 127 -2.12 -25.02 -7.11
N GLY A 128 -2.83 -24.03 -6.56
CA GLY A 128 -4.17 -24.23 -6.00
C GLY A 128 -5.09 -23.01 -6.13
N SER A 129 -5.88 -22.79 -5.09
CA SER A 129 -6.77 -21.63 -4.96
C SER A 129 -6.61 -20.94 -3.61
N ALA A 130 -6.15 -19.69 -3.64
CA ALA A 130 -6.02 -18.84 -2.47
C ALA A 130 -7.34 -18.63 -1.71
N LEU A 131 -7.26 -18.78 -0.37
CA LEU A 131 -8.33 -18.53 0.58
C LEU A 131 -7.91 -17.49 1.62
N ALA A 132 -8.88 -16.69 2.05
CA ALA A 132 -8.78 -15.82 3.22
C ALA A 132 -9.69 -16.36 4.33
N LEU A 133 -9.11 -16.66 5.48
CA LEU A 133 -9.80 -17.21 6.64
C LEU A 133 -9.83 -16.18 7.76
N THR A 134 -11.01 -15.96 8.34
CA THR A 134 -11.20 -15.04 9.47
C THR A 134 -11.62 -15.84 10.70
N TYR A 135 -10.86 -15.65 11.78
CA TYR A 135 -11.12 -16.22 13.08
C TYR A 135 -11.46 -15.11 14.06
N GLU A 136 -12.59 -15.21 14.73
CA GLU A 136 -12.98 -14.32 15.82
C GLU A 136 -12.92 -15.10 17.12
N ASN A 137 -12.19 -14.57 18.12
CA ASN A 137 -11.93 -15.25 19.38
C ASN A 137 -11.48 -16.71 19.16
N GLY A 138 -10.60 -16.92 18.18
CA GLY A 138 -10.04 -18.23 17.84
C GLY A 138 -10.98 -19.18 17.10
N ILE A 139 -12.22 -18.81 16.78
CA ILE A 139 -13.19 -19.67 16.06
C ILE A 139 -13.34 -19.20 14.61
N LEU A 140 -13.34 -20.15 13.65
CA LEU A 140 -13.52 -19.87 12.23
C LEU A 140 -14.93 -19.34 11.95
N VAL A 141 -15.01 -18.05 11.60
CA VAL A 141 -16.27 -17.38 11.27
C VAL A 141 -16.46 -17.17 9.77
N ARG A 142 -15.37 -17.09 9.00
CA ARG A 142 -15.46 -16.83 7.56
C ARG A 142 -14.33 -17.45 6.76
N GLY A 143 -14.67 -18.01 5.59
CA GLY A 143 -13.72 -18.43 4.55
C GLY A 143 -14.12 -17.87 3.20
N VAL A 144 -13.24 -17.07 2.58
CA VAL A 144 -13.53 -16.32 1.35
C VAL A 144 -12.54 -16.67 0.24
N THR A 145 -13.03 -16.87 -0.98
CA THR A 145 -12.16 -17.03 -2.16
C THR A 145 -11.45 -15.72 -2.51
N ARG A 146 -10.35 -15.77 -3.26
CA ARG A 146 -9.66 -14.54 -3.70
C ARG A 146 -10.55 -13.56 -4.48
N GLY A 147 -11.36 -14.04 -5.42
CA GLY A 147 -12.12 -13.21 -6.35
C GLY A 147 -11.24 -12.23 -7.14
N ASP A 148 -11.57 -10.93 -7.08
CA ASP A 148 -10.77 -9.88 -7.75
C ASP A 148 -9.61 -9.32 -6.91
N GLY A 149 -9.39 -9.89 -5.72
CA GLY A 149 -8.38 -9.45 -4.74
C GLY A 149 -8.91 -8.42 -3.75
N SER A 150 -9.99 -7.71 -4.06
CA SER A 150 -10.70 -6.82 -3.12
C SER A 150 -11.98 -7.44 -2.57
N THR A 151 -12.64 -8.26 -3.40
CA THR A 151 -13.92 -8.92 -3.10
C THR A 151 -13.84 -10.37 -3.57
N GLY A 152 -14.33 -11.28 -2.74
CA GLY A 152 -14.38 -12.72 -3.00
C GLY A 152 -15.76 -13.32 -2.73
N GLU A 153 -15.89 -14.63 -2.91
CA GLU A 153 -17.11 -15.38 -2.59
C GLU A 153 -16.97 -15.99 -1.20
N ASP A 154 -17.97 -15.80 -0.34
CA ASP A 154 -18.05 -16.49 0.96
C ASP A 154 -18.43 -17.95 0.72
N ILE A 155 -17.49 -18.84 1.05
CA ILE A 155 -17.59 -20.29 0.90
C ILE A 155 -17.33 -20.99 2.25
N THR A 156 -17.69 -20.33 3.35
CA THR A 156 -17.36 -20.79 4.72
C THR A 156 -17.79 -22.24 4.98
N GLN A 157 -18.96 -22.66 4.47
CA GLN A 157 -19.44 -24.04 4.61
C GLN A 157 -18.52 -25.05 3.92
N ASN A 158 -17.99 -24.72 2.75
CA ASN A 158 -17.06 -25.59 2.02
C ASN A 158 -15.70 -25.62 2.72
N VAL A 159 -15.23 -24.48 3.23
CA VAL A 159 -13.97 -24.39 3.97
C VAL A 159 -14.00 -25.24 5.25
N ARG A 160 -15.12 -25.30 5.97
CA ARG A 160 -15.28 -26.16 7.17
C ARG A 160 -15.02 -27.64 6.90
N THR A 161 -15.26 -28.10 5.67
CA THR A 161 -15.03 -29.50 5.26
C THR A 161 -13.55 -29.85 5.07
N ILE A 162 -12.68 -28.85 4.91
CA ILE A 162 -11.24 -29.02 4.69
C ILE A 162 -10.59 -29.38 6.03
N ARG A 163 -10.20 -30.65 6.20
CA ARG A 163 -9.76 -31.22 7.48
C ARG A 163 -8.50 -30.55 8.02
N SER A 164 -7.60 -30.13 7.14
CA SER A 164 -6.35 -29.44 7.50
C SER A 164 -6.55 -27.99 7.94
N ILE A 165 -7.76 -27.42 7.82
CA ILE A 165 -8.10 -26.11 8.38
C ILE A 165 -8.71 -26.32 9.78
N PRO A 166 -8.13 -25.73 10.85
CA PRO A 166 -8.70 -25.81 12.18
C PRO A 166 -10.00 -24.99 12.27
N LEU A 167 -11.06 -25.56 12.85
CA LEU A 167 -12.28 -24.79 13.17
C LEU A 167 -12.07 -23.86 14.37
N ARG A 168 -11.17 -24.26 15.29
CA ARG A 168 -10.72 -23.48 16.43
C ARG A 168 -9.19 -23.48 16.46
N LEU A 169 -8.58 -22.33 16.65
CA LEU A 169 -7.12 -22.21 16.76
C LEU A 169 -6.59 -22.98 17.97
N ASN A 170 -5.43 -23.61 17.83
CA ASN A 170 -4.77 -24.32 18.92
C ASN A 170 -4.00 -23.32 19.80
N LEU A 171 -4.59 -22.97 20.93
CA LEU A 171 -4.05 -21.96 21.84
C LEU A 171 -3.48 -22.56 23.12
N ASP A 172 -3.87 -23.79 23.43
CA ASP A 172 -3.33 -24.56 24.56
C ASP A 172 -1.80 -24.68 24.43
N GLN A 173 -1.30 -24.87 23.20
CA GLN A 173 0.15 -24.88 22.92
C GLN A 173 0.86 -23.54 23.15
N LEU A 174 0.13 -22.44 23.20
CA LEU A 174 0.68 -21.10 23.38
C LEU A 174 0.61 -20.62 24.84
N ASN A 175 0.00 -21.39 25.76
CA ASN A 175 -0.21 -21.03 27.16
C ASN A 175 -0.84 -19.63 27.33
N LEU A 176 -1.88 -19.33 26.56
CA LEU A 176 -2.51 -18.00 26.52
C LEU A 176 -3.85 -18.00 27.24
N ASP A 177 -4.02 -17.10 28.20
CA ASP A 177 -5.29 -16.89 28.90
C ASP A 177 -6.26 -15.99 28.10
N GLN A 178 -5.77 -15.25 27.10
CA GLN A 178 -6.57 -14.32 26.29
C GLN A 178 -6.43 -14.56 24.78
N LEU A 179 -7.59 -14.56 24.12
CA LEU A 179 -7.78 -14.74 22.68
C LEU A 179 -7.55 -13.43 21.94
N PRO A 180 -6.78 -13.40 20.83
CA PRO A 180 -6.85 -12.29 19.89
C PRO A 180 -8.29 -12.21 19.38
N ALA A 181 -8.89 -11.03 19.50
CA ALA A 181 -10.28 -10.81 19.09
C ALA A 181 -10.49 -11.15 17.60
N LEU A 182 -9.47 -10.94 16.77
CA LEU A 182 -9.50 -11.19 15.34
C LEU A 182 -8.15 -11.68 14.82
N VAL A 183 -8.16 -12.79 14.08
CA VAL A 183 -6.99 -13.33 13.37
C VAL A 183 -7.38 -13.60 11.92
N GLU A 184 -6.54 -13.16 10.98
CA GLU A 184 -6.67 -13.49 9.57
C GLU A 184 -5.53 -14.37 9.11
N VAL A 185 -5.90 -15.46 8.43
CA VAL A 185 -4.95 -16.40 7.85
C VAL A 185 -5.19 -16.48 6.36
N ARG A 186 -4.10 -16.44 5.58
CA ARG A 186 -4.14 -16.73 4.15
C ARG A 186 -3.36 -17.98 3.85
N GLY A 187 -3.84 -18.72 2.88
CA GLY A 187 -3.20 -19.92 2.42
C GLY A 187 -3.77 -20.38 1.08
N GLU A 188 -3.20 -21.45 0.57
CA GLU A 188 -3.62 -22.05 -0.70
C GLU A 188 -4.35 -23.36 -0.40
N ALA A 189 -5.59 -23.49 -0.87
CA ALA A 189 -6.28 -24.78 -0.90
C ALA A 189 -5.95 -25.50 -2.21
N PHE A 190 -5.56 -26.77 -2.13
CA PHE A 190 -5.10 -27.55 -3.27
C PHE A 190 -5.58 -29.00 -3.17
N LEU A 191 -5.48 -29.73 -4.28
CA LEU A 191 -5.72 -31.17 -4.33
C LEU A 191 -4.37 -31.91 -4.34
N PRO A 192 -4.12 -32.81 -3.38
CA PRO A 192 -3.05 -33.79 -3.49
C PRO A 192 -3.17 -34.60 -4.78
N LEU A 193 -2.04 -35.03 -5.34
CA LEU A 193 -1.99 -35.71 -6.64
C LEU A 193 -2.72 -37.05 -6.64
N ASP A 194 -2.55 -37.84 -5.59
CA ASP A 194 -3.25 -39.12 -5.39
C ASP A 194 -4.78 -38.95 -5.32
N VAL A 195 -5.24 -37.93 -4.61
CA VAL A 195 -6.66 -37.57 -4.50
C VAL A 195 -7.20 -37.11 -5.86
N PHE A 196 -6.44 -36.29 -6.60
CA PHE A 196 -6.80 -35.85 -7.94
C PHE A 196 -6.93 -37.02 -8.92
N GLU A 197 -5.96 -37.94 -8.93
CA GLU A 197 -5.97 -39.15 -9.76
C GLU A 197 -7.17 -40.03 -9.44
N ARG A 198 -7.44 -40.28 -8.14
CA ARG A 198 -8.63 -41.02 -7.70
C ARG A 198 -9.92 -40.37 -8.19
N ILE A 199 -10.07 -39.05 -8.05
CA ILE A 199 -11.26 -38.33 -8.53
C ILE A 199 -11.42 -38.49 -10.04
N ASN A 200 -10.34 -38.39 -10.81
CA ASN A 200 -10.40 -38.59 -12.26
C ASN A 200 -10.74 -40.03 -12.64
N GLN A 201 -10.25 -41.03 -11.91
CA GLN A 201 -10.65 -42.43 -12.10
C GLN A 201 -12.15 -42.63 -11.83
N GLU A 202 -12.68 -42.09 -10.73
CA GLU A 202 -14.12 -42.13 -10.41
C GLU A 202 -14.96 -41.45 -11.51
N ARG A 203 -14.50 -40.31 -12.04
CA ARG A 203 -15.17 -39.59 -13.14
C ARG A 203 -15.13 -40.37 -14.45
N ALA A 204 -13.99 -40.99 -14.77
CA ALA A 204 -13.84 -41.84 -15.95
C ALA A 204 -14.84 -43.01 -15.91
N GLN A 205 -14.94 -43.68 -14.76
CA GLN A 205 -15.87 -44.80 -14.55
C GLN A 205 -17.34 -44.36 -14.65
N ALA A 206 -17.65 -43.13 -14.22
CA ALA A 206 -18.97 -42.54 -14.34
C ALA A 206 -19.28 -41.95 -15.73
N GLY A 207 -18.32 -41.97 -16.68
CA GLY A 207 -18.47 -41.34 -17.99
C GLY A 207 -18.50 -39.81 -17.96
N GLU A 208 -18.02 -39.19 -16.88
CA GLU A 208 -17.94 -37.74 -16.73
C GLU A 208 -16.63 -37.19 -17.32
N PRO A 209 -16.61 -35.92 -17.80
CA PRO A 209 -15.38 -35.27 -18.24
C PRO A 209 -14.34 -35.22 -17.11
N LEU A 210 -13.11 -35.62 -17.41
CA LEU A 210 -11.99 -35.56 -16.46
C LEU A 210 -11.64 -34.12 -16.13
N PHE A 211 -11.11 -33.90 -14.94
CA PHE A 211 -10.47 -32.64 -14.63
C PHE A 211 -9.10 -32.55 -15.31
N ALA A 212 -8.83 -31.41 -15.94
CA ALA A 212 -7.60 -31.19 -16.68
C ALA A 212 -6.36 -31.06 -15.77
N ASN A 213 -6.48 -30.38 -14.63
CA ASN A 213 -5.37 -30.25 -13.68
C ASN A 213 -5.87 -30.11 -12.24
N PRO A 214 -5.02 -30.37 -11.23
CA PRO A 214 -5.36 -30.25 -9.81
C PRO A 214 -5.88 -28.87 -9.41
N ARG A 215 -5.32 -27.79 -9.98
CA ARG A 215 -5.74 -26.41 -9.68
C ARG A 215 -7.19 -26.14 -10.05
N ASN A 216 -7.58 -26.49 -11.27
CA ASN A 216 -8.96 -26.33 -11.77
C ASN A 216 -9.92 -27.23 -11.02
N ALA A 217 -9.50 -28.45 -10.70
CA ALA A 217 -10.28 -29.37 -9.88
C ALA A 217 -10.49 -28.80 -8.47
N ALA A 218 -9.48 -28.18 -7.86
CA ALA A 218 -9.58 -27.55 -6.54
C ALA A 218 -10.53 -26.35 -6.57
N ALA A 219 -10.36 -25.44 -7.53
CA ALA A 219 -11.24 -24.27 -7.71
C ALA A 219 -12.70 -24.68 -7.94
N GLY A 220 -12.95 -25.67 -8.80
CA GLY A 220 -14.29 -26.20 -9.06
C GLY A 220 -14.90 -26.94 -7.86
N THR A 221 -14.06 -27.54 -7.01
CA THR A 221 -14.47 -28.21 -5.78
C THR A 221 -14.87 -27.20 -4.70
N LEU A 222 -14.09 -26.15 -4.49
CA LEU A 222 -14.40 -25.09 -3.53
C LEU A 222 -15.72 -24.36 -3.82
N ARG A 223 -16.21 -24.42 -5.07
CA ARG A 223 -17.44 -23.76 -5.54
C ARG A 223 -18.63 -24.72 -5.70
N GLN A 224 -18.58 -25.90 -5.10
CA GLN A 224 -19.77 -26.77 -5.05
C GLN A 224 -20.79 -26.22 -4.06
N LEU A 225 -22.06 -26.18 -4.45
CA LEU A 225 -23.15 -25.76 -3.56
C LEU A 225 -23.41 -26.77 -2.44
N GLU A 226 -23.07 -28.05 -2.67
CA GLU A 226 -23.23 -29.13 -1.72
C GLU A 226 -21.89 -29.43 -1.01
N PRO A 227 -21.75 -29.07 0.29
CA PRO A 227 -20.50 -29.25 1.03
C PRO A 227 -20.06 -30.72 1.14
N ARG A 228 -20.99 -31.69 1.08
CA ARG A 228 -20.65 -33.12 1.10
C ARG A 228 -19.77 -33.53 -0.09
N ILE A 229 -19.96 -32.90 -1.25
CA ILE A 229 -19.10 -33.15 -2.42
C ILE A 229 -17.68 -32.64 -2.14
N VAL A 230 -17.56 -31.47 -1.50
CA VAL A 230 -16.27 -30.88 -1.12
C VAL A 230 -15.55 -31.78 -0.12
N ALA A 231 -16.26 -32.27 0.90
CA ALA A 231 -15.73 -33.19 1.89
C ALA A 231 -15.18 -34.49 1.26
N LYS A 232 -15.91 -35.09 0.31
CA LYS A 232 -15.47 -36.32 -0.40
C LYS A 232 -14.20 -36.11 -1.22
N ARG A 233 -13.99 -34.89 -1.72
CA ARG A 233 -12.84 -34.53 -2.56
C ARG A 233 -11.59 -34.15 -1.77
N GLN A 234 -11.63 -34.17 -0.43
CA GLN A 234 -10.46 -34.15 0.45
C GLN A 234 -9.41 -33.08 0.08
N LEU A 235 -9.86 -31.82 -0.07
CA LEU A 235 -8.94 -30.71 -0.26
C LEU A 235 -7.96 -30.61 0.91
N ALA A 236 -6.73 -30.24 0.58
CA ALA A 236 -5.69 -29.87 1.53
C ALA A 236 -5.49 -28.35 1.52
N PHE A 237 -4.72 -27.84 2.49
CA PHE A 237 -4.46 -26.42 2.66
C PHE A 237 -3.04 -26.22 3.18
N PHE A 238 -2.35 -25.16 2.75
CA PHE A 238 -1.14 -24.66 3.40
C PHE A 238 -1.29 -23.18 3.72
N ALA A 239 -1.07 -22.80 4.99
CA ALA A 239 -1.05 -21.40 5.41
C ALA A 239 0.31 -20.75 5.10
N TYR A 240 0.30 -19.49 4.66
CA TYR A 240 1.52 -18.75 4.27
C TYR A 240 1.53 -17.28 4.71
N THR A 241 0.43 -16.77 5.28
CA THR A 241 0.36 -15.41 5.83
C THR A 241 -0.52 -15.38 7.07
N LEU A 242 -0.03 -14.71 8.09
CA LEU A 242 -0.75 -14.39 9.32
C LEU A 242 -0.90 -12.87 9.42
N HIS A 243 -2.10 -12.41 9.71
CA HIS A 243 -2.35 -11.03 10.07
C HIS A 243 -3.20 -10.95 11.33
N ILE A 244 -2.71 -10.22 12.32
CA ILE A 244 -3.40 -9.92 13.57
C ILE A 244 -3.56 -8.40 13.60
N PRO A 245 -4.77 -7.85 13.41
CA PRO A 245 -4.99 -6.42 13.43
C PRO A 245 -4.59 -5.84 14.80
N ASN A 246 -3.76 -4.80 14.80
CA ASN A 246 -3.42 -4.09 16.04
C ASN A 246 -4.66 -3.43 16.63
N GLN A 247 -5.20 -4.00 17.70
CA GLN A 247 -6.08 -3.27 18.62
C GLN A 247 -5.19 -2.43 19.55
N ASP A 248 -5.71 -1.28 20.00
CA ASP A 248 -5.01 -0.32 20.85
C ASP A 248 -4.18 -1.03 21.93
N SER A 249 -2.89 -0.68 22.03
CA SER A 249 -1.88 -1.29 22.92
C SER A 249 -2.08 -0.98 24.40
N SER A 250 -3.30 -1.14 24.91
CA SER A 250 -3.70 -1.01 26.31
C SER A 250 -3.95 -2.36 26.99
N GLU A 251 -3.94 -3.46 26.25
CA GLU A 251 -4.06 -4.82 26.79
C GLU A 251 -2.76 -5.58 26.48
N GLU A 252 -2.13 -6.14 27.52
CA GLU A 252 -1.04 -7.11 27.38
C GLU A 252 -1.60 -8.36 26.69
N TYR A 253 -1.66 -8.36 25.35
CA TYR A 253 -1.93 -9.60 24.64
C TYR A 253 -0.73 -10.52 24.83
N THR A 254 -1.02 -11.72 25.32
CA THR A 254 -0.03 -12.73 25.70
C THR A 254 0.61 -13.40 24.46
N ILE A 255 0.12 -13.15 23.23
CA ILE A 255 0.72 -13.71 22.01
C ILE A 255 1.92 -12.88 21.57
N PRO A 256 3.14 -13.45 21.49
CA PRO A 256 4.27 -12.77 20.88
C PRO A 256 3.97 -12.47 19.40
N MET A 257 3.87 -11.18 19.07
CA MET A 257 3.68 -10.75 17.68
C MET A 257 4.92 -11.13 16.84
N PRO A 258 4.74 -11.78 15.68
CA PRO A 258 5.86 -12.18 14.85
C PRO A 258 6.61 -10.96 14.32
N ASN A 259 7.94 -10.97 14.39
CA ASN A 259 8.78 -9.86 13.94
C ASN A 259 9.20 -10.02 12.47
N CYS A 260 9.18 -11.27 11.97
CA CYS A 260 9.52 -11.62 10.60
C CYS A 260 8.57 -12.67 10.00
N GLN A 261 8.70 -12.91 8.69
CA GLN A 261 7.93 -13.90 7.95
C GLN A 261 8.13 -15.31 8.52
N TRP A 262 9.37 -15.67 8.88
CA TRP A 262 9.65 -16.98 9.46
C TRP A 262 8.89 -17.21 10.77
N ASP A 263 8.95 -16.25 11.69
CA ASP A 263 8.20 -16.30 12.97
C ASP A 263 6.69 -16.47 12.73
N ALA A 264 6.15 -15.78 11.71
CA ALA A 264 4.74 -15.88 11.37
C ALA A 264 4.35 -17.29 10.88
N LEU A 265 5.22 -17.93 10.10
CA LEU A 265 5.03 -19.31 9.66
C LEU A 265 5.11 -20.30 10.83
N GLU A 266 6.06 -20.12 11.76
CA GLU A 266 6.13 -20.94 12.97
C GLU A 266 4.90 -20.77 13.87
N LEU A 267 4.41 -19.53 14.01
CA LEU A 267 3.21 -19.24 14.78
C LEU A 267 1.95 -19.85 14.13
N LEU A 268 1.82 -19.81 12.81
CA LEU A 268 0.74 -20.49 12.09
C LEU A 268 0.73 -21.99 12.38
N GLN A 269 1.91 -22.62 12.43
CA GLN A 269 2.03 -24.04 12.78
C GLN A 269 1.55 -24.30 14.21
N LYS A 270 1.98 -23.49 15.19
CA LYS A 270 1.51 -23.58 16.59
C LYS A 270 0.00 -23.36 16.73
N LEU A 271 -0.58 -22.48 15.90
CA LEU A 271 -2.02 -22.20 15.87
C LEU A 271 -2.86 -23.34 15.25
N GLY A 272 -2.22 -24.39 14.74
CA GLY A 272 -2.90 -25.58 14.23
C GLY A 272 -2.97 -25.67 12.71
N PHE A 273 -2.27 -24.81 11.97
CA PHE A 273 -2.25 -24.88 10.51
C PHE A 273 -1.08 -25.70 9.97
N PRO A 274 -1.29 -26.45 8.88
CA PRO A 274 -0.18 -26.94 8.07
C PRO A 274 0.52 -25.75 7.38
N VAL A 275 1.83 -25.72 7.49
CA VAL A 275 2.70 -24.82 6.73
C VAL A 275 3.60 -25.68 5.88
N ASN A 276 3.92 -25.25 4.66
CA ASN A 276 4.71 -26.06 3.75
C ASN A 276 6.01 -26.56 4.45
N PRO A 277 6.25 -27.88 4.50
CA PRO A 277 7.37 -28.45 5.26
C PRO A 277 8.72 -28.19 4.61
N HIS A 278 8.73 -27.77 3.35
CA HIS A 278 9.92 -27.52 2.56
C HIS A 278 10.30 -26.04 2.50
N ARG A 279 9.73 -25.18 3.35
CA ARG A 279 10.15 -23.78 3.47
C ARG A 279 11.59 -23.66 4.00
N GLN A 280 12.31 -22.63 3.60
CA GLN A 280 13.69 -22.39 4.05
C GLN A 280 13.99 -20.90 4.23
N CYS A 281 14.74 -20.57 5.29
CA CYS A 281 15.41 -19.27 5.40
C CYS A 281 16.69 -19.26 4.55
N CYS A 282 16.81 -18.28 3.67
CA CYS A 282 17.93 -18.10 2.77
C CYS A 282 18.62 -16.77 3.11
N ALA A 283 19.88 -16.79 3.53
CA ALA A 283 20.62 -15.58 3.93
C ALA A 283 21.15 -14.79 2.73
N SER A 284 21.23 -15.43 1.56
CA SER A 284 21.80 -14.84 0.35
C SER A 284 21.04 -15.21 -0.92
N LEU A 285 21.34 -14.50 -2.02
CA LEU A 285 20.89 -14.88 -3.37
C LEU A 285 21.31 -16.29 -3.75
N GLN A 286 22.52 -16.69 -3.36
CA GLN A 286 23.04 -18.02 -3.65
C GLN A 286 22.18 -19.09 -2.95
N ASP A 287 21.80 -18.85 -1.69
CA ASP A 287 20.94 -19.78 -0.94
C ASP A 287 19.54 -19.90 -1.59
N VAL A 288 19.01 -18.79 -2.12
CA VAL A 288 17.75 -18.81 -2.88
C VAL A 288 17.90 -19.61 -4.18
N GLN A 289 19.01 -19.42 -4.89
CA GLN A 289 19.33 -20.16 -6.11
C GLN A 289 19.48 -21.65 -5.84
N ASP A 290 20.19 -22.03 -4.78
CA ASP A 290 20.39 -23.42 -4.39
C ASP A 290 19.06 -24.09 -4.03
N TYR A 291 18.20 -23.38 -3.26
CA TYR A 291 16.84 -23.81 -2.96
C TYR A 291 15.99 -24.01 -4.22
N TYR A 292 16.04 -23.03 -5.14
CA TYR A 292 15.31 -23.10 -6.40
C TYR A 292 15.76 -24.28 -7.26
N ASN A 293 17.07 -24.46 -7.46
CA ASN A 293 17.62 -25.55 -8.27
C ASN A 293 17.31 -26.93 -7.65
N TYR A 294 17.40 -27.04 -6.32
CA TYR A 294 17.09 -28.27 -5.61
C TYR A 294 15.65 -28.72 -5.89
N TRP A 295 14.69 -27.80 -5.80
CA TRP A 295 13.28 -28.11 -5.99
C TRP A 295 12.86 -28.18 -7.45
N ASP A 296 13.49 -27.45 -8.37
CA ASP A 296 13.22 -27.61 -9.81
C ASP A 296 13.48 -29.06 -10.26
N ALA A 297 14.57 -29.65 -9.76
CA ALA A 297 14.93 -31.04 -10.05
C ALA A 297 14.05 -32.10 -9.36
N ARG A 298 13.42 -31.78 -8.22
CA ARG A 298 12.70 -32.74 -7.36
C ARG A 298 11.21 -32.47 -7.21
N ARG A 299 10.67 -31.45 -7.88
CA ARG A 299 9.25 -31.09 -7.76
C ARG A 299 8.29 -32.22 -8.16
N GLN A 300 8.73 -33.19 -8.96
CA GLN A 300 7.94 -34.36 -9.35
C GLN A 300 7.81 -35.39 -8.23
N ASP A 301 8.66 -35.34 -7.20
CA ASP A 301 8.62 -36.23 -6.04
C ASP A 301 7.61 -35.76 -4.98
N LEU A 302 7.03 -34.57 -5.15
CA LEU A 302 6.09 -33.98 -4.21
C LEU A 302 4.68 -34.55 -4.40
N PRO A 303 3.89 -34.72 -3.31
CA PRO A 303 2.50 -35.18 -3.40
C PRO A 303 1.53 -34.09 -3.88
N TYR A 304 2.04 -32.94 -4.36
CA TYR A 304 1.27 -31.80 -4.84
C TYR A 304 2.05 -31.04 -5.92
N LEU A 305 1.34 -30.32 -6.78
CA LEU A 305 1.95 -29.49 -7.82
C LEU A 305 2.47 -28.16 -7.27
N THR A 306 3.62 -27.74 -7.81
CA THR A 306 4.24 -26.45 -7.56
C THR A 306 4.78 -25.87 -8.87
N ASP A 307 4.54 -24.58 -9.11
CA ASP A 307 4.95 -23.88 -10.34
C ASP A 307 6.16 -22.96 -10.18
N GLY A 308 6.81 -23.03 -9.02
CA GLY A 308 7.99 -22.24 -8.71
C GLY A 308 8.25 -22.11 -7.23
N VAL A 309 8.99 -21.07 -6.89
CA VAL A 309 9.30 -20.66 -5.52
C VAL A 309 8.77 -19.25 -5.29
N VAL A 310 8.13 -19.02 -4.16
CA VAL A 310 7.83 -17.67 -3.67
C VAL A 310 8.97 -17.25 -2.76
N VAL A 311 9.63 -16.16 -3.13
CA VAL A 311 10.70 -15.55 -2.33
C VAL A 311 10.13 -14.30 -1.66
N LYS A 312 10.21 -14.24 -0.33
CA LYS A 312 9.75 -13.11 0.49
C LYS A 312 10.92 -12.54 1.28
N ILE A 313 11.04 -11.23 1.38
CA ILE A 313 11.99 -10.61 2.32
C ILE A 313 11.55 -10.97 3.74
N ASN A 314 12.45 -11.52 4.57
CA ASN A 314 12.09 -12.07 5.87
C ASN A 314 11.55 -10.99 6.83
N ALA A 315 12.23 -9.85 6.95
CA ALA A 315 11.91 -8.82 7.93
C ALA A 315 10.65 -8.00 7.59
N PHE A 316 9.64 -7.98 8.48
CA PHE A 316 8.40 -7.21 8.25
C PHE A 316 8.63 -5.70 8.23
N GLY A 317 9.62 -5.18 8.96
CA GLY A 317 9.97 -3.76 8.88
C GLY A 317 10.33 -3.31 7.46
N ILE A 318 11.05 -4.16 6.72
CA ILE A 318 11.40 -3.92 5.32
C ILE A 318 10.16 -4.07 4.42
N GLN A 319 9.35 -5.11 4.64
CA GLN A 319 8.11 -5.29 3.87
C GLN A 319 7.17 -4.07 3.98
N GLN A 320 7.03 -3.50 5.18
CA GLN A 320 6.21 -2.32 5.44
C GLN A 320 6.75 -1.07 4.75
N GLN A 321 8.08 -0.88 4.73
CA GLN A 321 8.72 0.25 4.03
C GLN A 321 8.54 0.14 2.51
N LEU A 322 8.73 -1.05 1.95
CA LEU A 322 8.60 -1.30 0.51
C LEU A 322 7.14 -1.21 0.04
N GLY A 323 6.20 -1.70 0.84
CA GLY A 323 4.78 -1.65 0.54
C GLY A 323 4.39 -2.39 -0.74
N PHE A 324 3.41 -1.85 -1.47
CA PHE A 324 2.78 -2.48 -2.62
C PHE A 324 2.80 -1.57 -3.85
N THR A 325 2.73 -2.17 -5.03
CA THR A 325 2.27 -1.50 -6.26
C THR A 325 0.73 -1.53 -6.31
N GLN A 326 0.12 -1.13 -7.43
CA GLN A 326 -1.33 -1.30 -7.59
C GLN A 326 -1.80 -2.76 -7.52
N LYS A 327 -0.92 -3.74 -7.81
CA LYS A 327 -1.30 -5.16 -7.97
C LYS A 327 -0.43 -6.17 -7.21
N PHE A 328 0.81 -5.81 -6.88
CA PHE A 328 1.83 -6.74 -6.37
C PHE A 328 2.56 -6.16 -5.15
N PRO A 329 2.92 -6.96 -4.14
CA PRO A 329 3.87 -6.54 -3.10
C PRO A 329 5.24 -6.28 -3.71
N ARG A 330 5.97 -5.28 -3.21
CA ARG A 330 7.35 -5.02 -3.66
C ARG A 330 8.38 -5.93 -2.98
N TRP A 331 7.98 -6.57 -1.89
CA TRP A 331 8.82 -7.35 -0.99
C TRP A 331 8.70 -8.87 -1.17
N ALA A 332 7.92 -9.33 -2.16
CA ALA A 332 7.81 -10.74 -2.52
C ALA A 332 7.72 -10.90 -4.04
N ILE A 333 8.26 -12.00 -4.56
CA ILE A 333 8.28 -12.35 -5.98
C ILE A 333 8.08 -13.86 -6.17
N ALA A 334 7.41 -14.25 -7.24
CA ALA A 334 7.31 -15.64 -7.68
C ALA A 334 8.42 -15.95 -8.70
N LEU A 335 9.44 -16.69 -8.28
CA LEU A 335 10.47 -17.22 -9.16
C LEU A 335 9.94 -18.53 -9.77
N LYS A 336 9.42 -18.45 -10.99
CA LYS A 336 8.79 -19.57 -11.68
C LYS A 336 9.83 -20.51 -12.26
N TYR A 337 9.52 -21.81 -12.22
CA TYR A 337 10.33 -22.78 -12.93
C TYR A 337 10.22 -22.59 -14.45
N PRO A 338 11.18 -23.11 -15.24
CA PRO A 338 11.05 -23.10 -16.69
C PRO A 338 9.78 -23.83 -17.09
N ALA A 339 8.96 -23.17 -17.90
CA ALA A 339 7.73 -23.78 -18.42
C ALA A 339 8.08 -25.05 -19.20
N GLU A 340 7.28 -26.08 -19.01
CA GLU A 340 7.39 -27.31 -19.79
C GLU A 340 7.33 -26.98 -21.29
N GLU A 341 8.35 -27.42 -22.02
CA GLU A 341 8.49 -27.28 -23.46
C GLU A 341 8.26 -28.66 -24.10
N ALA A 342 7.37 -28.72 -25.09
CA ALA A 342 7.10 -29.95 -25.82
C ALA A 342 7.14 -29.68 -27.33
N PRO A 343 7.71 -30.59 -28.13
CA PRO A 343 7.62 -30.52 -29.58
C PRO A 343 6.20 -30.84 -30.04
N SER A 344 5.70 -30.10 -31.03
CA SER A 344 4.45 -30.39 -31.73
C SER A 344 4.54 -29.92 -33.18
N ARG A 345 3.79 -30.55 -34.07
CA ARG A 345 3.75 -30.18 -35.49
C ARG A 345 2.71 -29.07 -35.72
N VAL A 346 3.08 -28.06 -36.50
CA VAL A 346 2.13 -27.04 -36.96
C VAL A 346 1.31 -27.60 -38.11
N GLU A 347 0.03 -27.89 -37.87
CA GLU A 347 -0.90 -28.38 -38.90
C GLU A 347 -1.38 -27.25 -39.82
N ALA A 348 -1.63 -26.07 -39.24
CA ALA A 348 -2.07 -24.89 -39.97
C ALA A 348 -1.69 -23.61 -39.21
N ILE A 349 -1.58 -22.50 -39.92
CA ILE A 349 -1.52 -21.17 -39.32
C ILE A 349 -2.79 -20.44 -39.73
N THR A 350 -3.59 -20.08 -38.74
CA THR A 350 -4.84 -19.34 -38.92
C THR A 350 -4.64 -17.91 -38.44
N VAL A 351 -5.56 -17.01 -38.81
CA VAL A 351 -5.54 -15.61 -38.34
C VAL A 351 -6.83 -15.28 -37.64
N ASN A 352 -6.72 -14.69 -36.45
CA ASN A 352 -7.85 -14.19 -35.69
C ASN A 352 -7.92 -12.66 -35.81
N VAL A 353 -9.13 -12.14 -35.97
CA VAL A 353 -9.39 -10.70 -35.95
C VAL A 353 -9.92 -10.34 -34.57
N GLY A 354 -9.10 -9.64 -33.78
CA GLY A 354 -9.46 -9.20 -32.44
C GLY A 354 -10.37 -7.97 -32.42
N ARG A 355 -10.85 -7.61 -31.22
CA ARG A 355 -11.78 -6.48 -31.01
C ARG A 355 -11.32 -5.13 -31.57
N THR A 356 -10.00 -4.88 -31.63
CA THR A 356 -9.42 -3.63 -32.15
C THR A 356 -9.06 -3.72 -33.64
N GLY A 357 -9.54 -4.77 -34.30
CA GLY A 357 -9.19 -5.12 -35.67
C GLY A 357 -7.81 -5.76 -35.82
N ALA A 358 -7.04 -5.94 -34.74
CA ALA A 358 -5.75 -6.62 -34.78
C ALA A 358 -5.89 -8.02 -35.40
N VAL A 359 -5.15 -8.29 -36.47
CA VAL A 359 -5.08 -9.57 -37.15
C VAL A 359 -3.88 -10.32 -36.59
N THR A 360 -4.14 -11.30 -35.72
CA THR A 360 -3.10 -12.04 -35.00
C THR A 360 -3.01 -13.47 -35.53
N PRO A 361 -1.83 -13.91 -35.98
CA PRO A 361 -1.62 -15.30 -36.38
C PRO A 361 -1.68 -16.24 -35.17
N LEU A 362 -2.18 -17.46 -35.40
CA LEU A 362 -2.32 -18.52 -34.41
C LEU A 362 -1.91 -19.85 -35.05
N ALA A 363 -0.98 -20.56 -34.39
CA ALA A 363 -0.60 -21.91 -34.79
C ALA A 363 -1.70 -22.88 -34.35
N ILE A 364 -2.18 -23.69 -35.29
CA ILE A 364 -2.94 -24.92 -35.04
C ILE A 364 -1.92 -26.05 -34.99
N LEU A 365 -1.89 -26.73 -33.86
CA LEU A 365 -0.88 -27.69 -33.50
C LEU A 365 -1.49 -29.09 -33.46
N GLU A 366 -0.71 -30.09 -33.84
CA GLU A 366 -0.98 -31.47 -33.49
C GLU A 366 -1.14 -31.56 -31.96
N PRO A 367 -2.20 -32.21 -31.42
CA PRO A 367 -2.49 -32.19 -30.00
C PRO A 367 -1.30 -32.64 -29.14
N VAL A 368 -0.78 -31.74 -28.32
CA VAL A 368 0.38 -32.01 -27.45
C VAL A 368 0.01 -31.82 -25.99
N GLN A 369 0.47 -32.72 -25.11
CA GLN A 369 0.30 -32.56 -23.67
C GLN A 369 1.35 -31.59 -23.14
N LEU A 370 0.88 -30.53 -22.46
CA LEU A 370 1.74 -29.51 -21.84
C LEU A 370 1.15 -29.11 -20.49
N ALA A 371 1.90 -29.26 -19.41
CA ALA A 371 1.48 -28.94 -18.05
C ALA A 371 0.06 -29.46 -17.74
N GLY A 372 -0.15 -30.76 -17.98
CA GLY A 372 -1.41 -31.47 -17.71
C GLY A 372 -2.60 -31.15 -18.63
N THR A 373 -2.45 -30.30 -19.65
CA THR A 373 -3.55 -30.05 -20.60
C THR A 373 -3.13 -30.28 -22.04
N THR A 374 -4.05 -30.77 -22.86
CA THR A 374 -3.86 -30.86 -24.30
C THR A 374 -3.90 -29.47 -24.93
N VAL A 375 -2.79 -29.06 -25.54
CA VAL A 375 -2.64 -27.83 -26.31
C VAL A 375 -2.78 -28.16 -27.79
N GLN A 376 -3.68 -27.46 -28.47
CA GLN A 376 -3.89 -27.54 -29.93
C GLN A 376 -3.71 -26.19 -30.62
N ARG A 377 -3.54 -25.12 -29.84
CA ARG A 377 -3.48 -23.75 -30.33
C ARG A 377 -2.42 -23.00 -29.57
N ALA A 378 -1.53 -22.31 -30.28
CA ALA A 378 -0.48 -21.49 -29.68
C ALA A 378 -0.38 -20.11 -30.34
N ALA A 379 -0.17 -19.09 -29.52
CA ALA A 379 -0.03 -17.71 -29.97
C ALA A 379 1.27 -17.53 -30.78
N LEU A 380 1.16 -16.79 -31.88
CA LEU A 380 2.30 -16.37 -32.72
C LEU A 380 2.54 -14.86 -32.66
N HIS A 381 1.91 -14.16 -31.72
CA HIS A 381 2.02 -12.73 -31.45
C HIS A 381 1.63 -11.81 -32.63
N ASN A 382 2.42 -11.74 -33.70
CA ASN A 382 2.21 -10.91 -34.89
C ASN A 382 2.97 -11.47 -36.11
N GLY A 383 2.78 -10.85 -37.29
CA GLY A 383 3.43 -11.30 -38.52
C GLY A 383 4.96 -11.18 -38.52
N ASP A 384 5.53 -10.19 -37.81
CA ASP A 384 6.98 -10.05 -37.69
C ASP A 384 7.59 -11.20 -36.88
N TYR A 385 6.91 -11.67 -35.84
CA TYR A 385 7.35 -12.81 -35.03
C TYR A 385 7.33 -14.12 -35.84
N VAL A 386 6.30 -14.33 -36.68
CA VAL A 386 6.24 -15.47 -37.59
C VAL A 386 7.42 -15.44 -38.58
N ALA A 387 7.71 -14.27 -39.15
CA ALA A 387 8.84 -14.08 -40.05
C ALA A 387 10.19 -14.26 -39.35
N GLN A 388 10.33 -13.77 -38.11
CA GLN A 388 11.54 -13.93 -37.29
C GLN A 388 11.85 -15.39 -37.00
N LEU A 389 10.82 -16.20 -36.72
CA LEU A 389 10.96 -17.64 -36.51
C LEU A 389 11.14 -18.44 -37.81
N ASP A 390 10.97 -17.80 -38.98
CA ASP A 390 10.81 -18.48 -40.29
C ASP A 390 9.80 -19.63 -40.19
N LEU A 391 8.68 -19.40 -39.49
CA LEU A 391 7.72 -20.47 -39.19
C LEU A 391 6.88 -20.83 -40.42
N ARG A 392 6.78 -22.13 -40.70
CA ARG A 392 6.05 -22.67 -41.87
C ARG A 392 5.01 -23.70 -41.43
N VAL A 393 3.96 -23.85 -42.25
CA VAL A 393 3.01 -24.94 -42.04
C VAL A 393 3.71 -26.27 -42.27
N GLY A 394 3.55 -27.20 -41.33
CA GLY A 394 4.22 -28.50 -41.30
C GLY A 394 5.51 -28.55 -40.49
N ASP A 395 6.03 -27.41 -40.02
CA ASP A 395 7.20 -27.37 -39.14
C ASP A 395 6.92 -28.07 -37.81
N THR A 396 7.93 -28.73 -37.26
CA THR A 396 7.95 -29.11 -35.84
C THR A 396 8.43 -27.93 -35.03
N VAL A 397 7.63 -27.52 -34.06
CA VAL A 397 7.89 -26.38 -33.18
C VAL A 397 7.99 -26.82 -31.74
N ILE A 398 8.78 -26.09 -30.96
CA ILE A 398 8.76 -26.20 -29.51
C ILE A 398 7.72 -25.24 -28.96
N VAL A 399 6.78 -25.78 -28.20
CA VAL A 399 5.65 -25.06 -27.63
C VAL A 399 5.76 -25.12 -26.12
N ARG A 400 5.44 -24.02 -25.45
CA ARG A 400 5.34 -23.95 -23.99
C ARG A 400 4.11 -23.18 -23.58
N LYS A 401 3.79 -23.19 -22.29
CA LYS A 401 2.80 -22.27 -21.71
C LYS A 401 3.47 -21.13 -20.96
N ALA A 402 3.41 -19.92 -21.50
CA ALA A 402 3.79 -18.70 -20.79
C ALA A 402 2.96 -18.55 -19.52
N GLY A 403 3.65 -18.42 -18.39
CA GLY A 403 3.03 -18.36 -17.06
C GLY A 403 2.18 -19.58 -16.71
N GLU A 404 2.39 -20.73 -17.38
CA GLU A 404 1.63 -21.99 -17.30
C GLU A 404 0.18 -21.94 -17.83
N ILE A 405 -0.21 -20.83 -18.47
CA ILE A 405 -1.59 -20.63 -18.92
C ILE A 405 -1.67 -20.46 -20.43
N ILE A 406 -0.84 -19.61 -21.03
CA ILE A 406 -0.99 -19.20 -22.43
C ILE A 406 0.01 -19.96 -23.31
N PRO A 407 -0.44 -20.86 -24.21
CA PRO A 407 0.48 -21.56 -25.08
C PRO A 407 1.10 -20.62 -26.13
N GLU A 408 2.41 -20.70 -26.34
CA GLU A 408 3.15 -19.95 -27.35
C GLU A 408 4.21 -20.83 -28.03
N VAL A 409 4.49 -20.52 -29.29
CA VAL A 409 5.61 -21.14 -30.03
C VAL A 409 6.89 -20.43 -29.64
N VAL A 410 7.89 -21.19 -29.19
CA VAL A 410 9.19 -20.68 -28.74
C VAL A 410 10.18 -20.62 -29.89
N ARG A 411 10.32 -21.74 -30.61
CA ARG A 411 11.26 -21.91 -31.73
C ARG A 411 10.78 -22.99 -32.69
N VAL A 412 11.24 -22.91 -33.93
CA VAL A 412 11.15 -23.98 -34.93
C VAL A 412 12.34 -24.92 -34.75
N LEU A 413 12.17 -26.19 -35.13
CA LEU A 413 13.26 -27.17 -35.30
C LEU A 413 13.53 -27.35 -36.80
N PRO A 414 14.46 -26.56 -37.41
CA PRO A 414 14.67 -26.56 -38.87
C PRO A 414 15.12 -27.92 -39.41
N GLU A 415 15.80 -28.72 -38.61
CA GLU A 415 16.27 -30.06 -38.94
C GLU A 415 15.14 -31.07 -39.17
N LEU A 416 13.93 -30.79 -38.68
CA LEU A 416 12.73 -31.60 -38.89
C LEU A 416 11.77 -31.00 -39.93
N ARG A 417 12.20 -29.93 -40.62
CA ARG A 417 11.35 -29.24 -41.59
C ARG A 417 11.09 -30.12 -42.82
N PRO A 418 9.82 -30.30 -43.22
CA PRO A 418 9.49 -30.96 -44.48
C PRO A 418 9.97 -30.14 -45.69
N ASP A 419 10.48 -30.81 -46.73
CA ASP A 419 11.00 -30.16 -47.95
C ASP A 419 9.99 -29.25 -48.68
N HIS A 420 8.69 -29.52 -48.52
CA HIS A 420 7.60 -28.79 -49.17
C HIS A 420 6.96 -27.72 -48.28
N ALA A 421 7.53 -27.42 -47.11
CA ALA A 421 7.00 -26.43 -46.17
C ALA A 421 7.12 -25.01 -46.76
N LYS A 422 5.98 -24.33 -46.93
CA LYS A 422 5.90 -22.97 -47.47
C LYS A 422 5.88 -21.92 -46.35
N PRO A 423 6.60 -20.80 -46.49
CA PRO A 423 6.49 -19.66 -45.58
C PRO A 423 5.04 -19.18 -45.46
N PHE A 424 4.63 -18.83 -44.24
CA PHE A 424 3.32 -18.23 -44.00
C PHE A 424 3.38 -16.73 -44.29
N GLU A 425 2.47 -16.26 -45.13
CA GLU A 425 2.27 -14.85 -45.39
C GLU A 425 0.97 -14.37 -44.73
N MET A 426 1.04 -13.21 -44.06
CA MET A 426 -0.16 -12.58 -43.52
C MET A 426 -1.12 -12.22 -44.66
N PRO A 427 -2.44 -12.43 -44.49
CA PRO A 427 -3.40 -12.11 -45.53
C PRO A 427 -3.44 -10.61 -45.82
N THR A 428 -3.71 -10.25 -47.07
CA THR A 428 -3.86 -8.85 -47.50
C THR A 428 -5.26 -8.30 -47.25
N HIS A 429 -6.25 -9.18 -47.08
CA HIS A 429 -7.65 -8.85 -46.82
C HIS A 429 -8.14 -9.54 -45.55
N CYS A 430 -9.07 -8.90 -44.84
CA CYS A 430 -9.63 -9.41 -43.60
C CYS A 430 -10.35 -10.74 -43.85
N PRO A 431 -10.04 -11.83 -43.11
CA PRO A 431 -10.67 -13.14 -43.33
C PRO A 431 -12.17 -13.15 -42.95
N VAL A 432 -12.64 -12.11 -42.25
CA VAL A 432 -14.03 -12.03 -41.74
C VAL A 432 -14.91 -11.13 -42.60
N CYS A 433 -14.41 -9.95 -42.99
CA CYS A 433 -15.21 -8.97 -43.77
C CYS A 433 -14.65 -8.66 -45.15
N SER A 434 -13.56 -9.33 -45.55
CA SER A 434 -12.89 -9.20 -46.85
C SER A 434 -12.37 -7.80 -47.19
N GLN A 435 -12.41 -6.83 -46.27
CA GLN A 435 -11.85 -5.50 -46.47
C GLN A 435 -10.31 -5.51 -46.44
N PRO A 436 -9.62 -4.62 -47.18
CA PRO A 436 -8.17 -4.53 -47.16
C PRO A 436 -7.62 -4.32 -45.75
N LEU A 437 -6.56 -5.06 -45.41
CA LEU A 437 -5.85 -4.92 -44.15
C LEU A 437 -4.80 -3.81 -44.25
N VAL A 438 -4.66 -3.06 -43.16
CA VAL A 438 -3.70 -1.95 -43.08
C VAL A 438 -2.75 -2.20 -41.93
N ARG A 439 -1.45 -2.05 -42.20
CA ARG A 439 -0.40 -2.01 -41.17
C ARG A 439 0.04 -0.54 -41.00
N PRO A 440 -0.36 0.14 -39.91
CA PRO A 440 0.02 1.53 -39.68
C PRO A 440 1.54 1.70 -39.59
N LYS A 441 2.04 2.86 -40.03
CA LYS A 441 3.48 3.17 -40.02
C LYS A 441 4.00 3.18 -38.58
N GLY A 442 5.01 2.36 -38.29
CA GLY A 442 5.60 2.22 -36.94
C GLY A 442 4.97 1.12 -36.08
N GLU A 443 3.96 0.40 -36.55
CA GLU A 443 3.35 -0.72 -35.82
C GLU A 443 3.75 -2.09 -36.40
N ALA A 444 3.94 -3.08 -35.52
CA ALA A 444 4.13 -4.49 -35.89
C ALA A 444 2.81 -5.20 -36.29
N VAL A 445 1.67 -4.67 -35.83
CA VAL A 445 0.37 -5.35 -35.93
C VAL A 445 -0.39 -4.90 -37.18
N THR A 446 -0.81 -5.86 -38.00
CA THR A 446 -1.72 -5.65 -39.13
C THR A 446 -3.17 -5.60 -38.66
N ARG A 447 -4.01 -4.73 -39.23
CA ARG A 447 -5.36 -4.46 -38.73
C ARG A 447 -6.45 -4.40 -39.80
N CYS A 448 -7.62 -4.87 -39.44
CA CYS A 448 -8.88 -4.56 -40.10
C CYS A 448 -9.40 -3.21 -39.60
N ILE A 449 -9.56 -2.24 -40.51
CA ILE A 449 -10.04 -0.89 -40.18
C ILE A 449 -11.57 -0.73 -40.32
N ASN A 450 -12.26 -1.75 -40.83
CA ASN A 450 -13.71 -1.75 -40.96
C ASN A 450 -14.37 -1.94 -39.59
N SER A 451 -14.89 -0.85 -39.00
CA SER A 451 -15.57 -0.86 -37.70
C SER A 451 -16.84 -1.73 -37.68
N SER A 452 -17.44 -1.99 -38.85
CA SER A 452 -18.60 -2.88 -39.02
C SER A 452 -18.22 -4.35 -39.26
N CYS A 453 -16.92 -4.69 -39.19
CA CYS A 453 -16.49 -6.08 -39.30
C CYS A 453 -17.14 -6.93 -38.18
N PRO A 454 -17.82 -8.06 -38.50
CA PRO A 454 -18.47 -8.89 -37.51
C PRO A 454 -17.58 -9.28 -36.32
N ALA A 455 -16.30 -9.58 -36.55
CA ALA A 455 -15.36 -9.90 -35.47
C ALA A 455 -15.05 -8.70 -34.55
N ILE A 456 -14.97 -7.49 -35.09
CA ILE A 456 -14.79 -6.27 -34.31
C ILE A 456 -16.06 -5.97 -33.51
N VAL A 457 -17.24 -6.13 -34.11
CA VAL A 457 -18.53 -5.94 -33.43
C VAL A 457 -18.68 -6.93 -32.28
N LYS A 458 -18.47 -8.24 -32.52
CA LYS A 458 -18.49 -9.28 -31.48
C LYS A 458 -17.50 -8.93 -30.34
N GLY A 459 -16.26 -8.61 -30.67
CA GLY A 459 -15.26 -8.22 -29.67
C GLY A 459 -15.61 -6.95 -28.88
N THR A 460 -16.24 -5.98 -29.54
CA THR A 460 -16.71 -4.73 -28.91
C THR A 460 -17.86 -5.00 -27.94
N LEU A 461 -18.83 -5.83 -28.33
CA LEU A 461 -19.96 -6.21 -27.48
C LEU A 461 -19.51 -7.02 -26.26
N THR A 462 -18.60 -7.98 -26.44
CA THR A 462 -18.02 -8.74 -25.31
C THR A 462 -17.26 -7.82 -24.35
N HIS A 463 -16.49 -6.87 -24.87
CA HIS A 463 -15.80 -5.87 -24.05
C HIS A 463 -16.78 -4.96 -23.31
N TRP A 464 -17.83 -4.49 -23.98
CA TRP A 464 -18.90 -3.68 -23.41
C TRP A 464 -19.59 -4.40 -22.24
N ALA A 465 -19.92 -5.69 -22.40
CA ALA A 465 -20.54 -6.51 -21.37
C ALA A 465 -19.63 -6.84 -20.18
N SER A 466 -18.31 -6.70 -20.33
CA SER A 466 -17.34 -7.15 -19.34
C SER A 466 -17.54 -6.51 -17.96
N ARG A 467 -17.07 -7.22 -16.93
CA ARG A 467 -17.19 -6.83 -15.52
C ARG A 467 -16.58 -5.47 -15.17
N ASN A 468 -15.60 -4.99 -15.94
CA ASN A 468 -14.96 -3.68 -15.72
C ASN A 468 -15.62 -2.55 -16.54
N ALA A 469 -16.39 -2.90 -17.58
CA ALA A 469 -17.16 -1.98 -18.41
C ALA A 469 -18.59 -1.89 -17.87
N LEU A 470 -19.59 -2.41 -18.58
CA LEU A 470 -20.99 -2.22 -18.22
C LEU A 470 -21.57 -3.34 -17.32
N ASP A 471 -20.81 -4.42 -17.10
CA ASP A 471 -21.16 -5.53 -16.19
C ASP A 471 -22.53 -6.17 -16.53
N ILE A 472 -22.69 -6.58 -17.80
CA ILE A 472 -23.94 -7.16 -18.32
C ILE A 472 -23.90 -8.68 -18.12
N ASN A 473 -24.32 -9.12 -16.94
CA ASN A 473 -24.40 -10.53 -16.60
C ASN A 473 -25.37 -11.29 -17.52
N GLY A 474 -24.86 -12.33 -18.19
CA GLY A 474 -25.62 -13.16 -19.13
C GLY A 474 -25.30 -12.90 -20.60
N LEU A 475 -24.62 -11.79 -20.95
CA LEU A 475 -24.16 -11.51 -22.30
C LEU A 475 -22.76 -12.10 -22.55
N GLY A 476 -22.69 -13.43 -22.65
CA GLY A 476 -21.45 -14.15 -22.95
C GLY A 476 -21.14 -14.23 -24.46
N GLU A 477 -19.92 -14.65 -24.81
CA GLU A 477 -19.42 -14.72 -26.19
C GLU A 477 -20.39 -15.45 -27.15
N LYS A 478 -20.94 -16.60 -26.75
CA LYS A 478 -21.90 -17.36 -27.57
C LYS A 478 -23.19 -16.60 -27.87
N ILE A 479 -23.66 -15.79 -26.92
CA ILE A 479 -24.88 -14.99 -27.11
C ILE A 479 -24.57 -13.80 -28.01
N VAL A 480 -23.43 -13.16 -27.80
CA VAL A 480 -22.92 -12.09 -28.68
C VAL A 480 -22.75 -12.59 -30.12
N GLU A 481 -22.18 -13.79 -30.31
CA GLU A 481 -22.05 -14.43 -31.61
C GLU A 481 -23.41 -14.57 -32.29
N GLN A 482 -24.39 -15.19 -31.62
CA GLN A 482 -25.73 -15.36 -32.19
C GLN A 482 -26.42 -14.03 -32.51
N LEU A 483 -26.31 -13.02 -31.63
CA LEU A 483 -26.90 -11.70 -31.84
C LEU A 483 -26.32 -11.01 -33.09
N VAL A 484 -25.01 -11.12 -33.30
CA VAL A 484 -24.35 -10.52 -34.47
C VAL A 484 -24.59 -11.34 -35.73
N ASP A 485 -24.51 -12.67 -35.64
CA ASP A 485 -24.66 -13.57 -36.80
C ASP A 485 -26.10 -13.59 -37.35
N GLN A 486 -27.09 -13.39 -36.48
CA GLN A 486 -28.50 -13.20 -36.89
C GLN A 486 -28.81 -11.74 -37.29
N GLY A 487 -27.83 -10.83 -37.22
CA GLY A 487 -28.00 -9.42 -37.58
C GLY A 487 -28.88 -8.62 -36.62
N LEU A 488 -29.16 -9.13 -35.42
CA LEU A 488 -29.96 -8.44 -34.40
C LEU A 488 -29.19 -7.27 -33.75
N VAL A 489 -27.86 -7.36 -33.72
CA VAL A 489 -26.99 -6.36 -33.10
C VAL A 489 -25.78 -6.08 -34.01
N THR A 490 -25.58 -4.82 -34.35
CA THR A 490 -24.47 -4.33 -35.19
C THR A 490 -23.57 -3.34 -34.45
N SER A 491 -24.03 -2.83 -33.31
CA SER A 491 -23.35 -1.88 -32.45
C SER A 491 -23.77 -2.08 -30.99
N VAL A 492 -22.99 -1.53 -30.05
CA VAL A 492 -23.36 -1.60 -28.62
C VAL A 492 -24.67 -0.87 -28.29
N ALA A 493 -25.10 0.08 -29.12
CA ALA A 493 -26.37 0.77 -28.95
C ALA A 493 -27.57 -0.14 -29.20
N ASP A 494 -27.48 -1.07 -30.16
CA ASP A 494 -28.58 -1.97 -30.51
C ASP A 494 -28.98 -2.90 -29.37
N LEU A 495 -28.06 -3.16 -28.42
CA LEU A 495 -28.36 -3.94 -27.21
C LEU A 495 -29.55 -3.37 -26.42
N TYR A 496 -29.71 -2.04 -26.44
CA TYR A 496 -30.74 -1.35 -25.67
C TYR A 496 -32.10 -1.31 -26.39
N ASP A 497 -32.14 -1.75 -27.64
CA ASP A 497 -33.35 -1.87 -28.47
C ASP A 497 -33.89 -3.31 -28.52
N LEU A 498 -33.16 -4.28 -27.93
CA LEU A 498 -33.53 -5.69 -27.93
C LEU A 498 -34.84 -5.95 -27.17
N THR A 499 -35.69 -6.75 -27.80
CA THR A 499 -36.96 -7.21 -27.23
C THR A 499 -36.87 -8.62 -26.66
N LEU A 500 -37.84 -8.99 -25.82
CA LEU A 500 -37.90 -10.32 -25.22
C LEU A 500 -38.03 -11.41 -26.29
N ASP A 501 -38.87 -11.18 -27.30
CA ASP A 501 -39.14 -12.16 -28.36
C ASP A 501 -37.89 -12.44 -29.21
N GLN A 502 -37.11 -11.39 -29.54
CA GLN A 502 -35.84 -11.52 -30.25
C GLN A 502 -34.79 -12.30 -29.47
N LEU A 503 -34.81 -12.21 -28.14
CA LEU A 503 -33.90 -12.99 -27.31
C LEU A 503 -34.35 -14.44 -27.18
N VAL A 504 -35.65 -14.69 -27.07
CA VAL A 504 -36.19 -16.06 -26.96
C VAL A 504 -35.97 -16.89 -28.23
N SER A 505 -35.83 -16.25 -29.40
CA SER A 505 -35.45 -16.95 -30.64
C SER A 505 -34.00 -17.44 -30.68
N LEU A 506 -33.16 -17.07 -29.71
CA LEU A 506 -31.76 -17.52 -29.64
C LEU A 506 -31.66 -18.95 -29.11
N GLU A 507 -30.65 -19.67 -29.59
CA GLU A 507 -30.38 -21.04 -29.17
C GLU A 507 -30.04 -21.08 -27.66
N ARG A 508 -30.70 -21.98 -26.93
CA ARG A 508 -30.56 -22.16 -25.47
C ARG A 508 -30.97 -20.92 -24.65
N MET A 509 -31.82 -20.05 -25.21
CA MET A 509 -32.33 -18.86 -24.53
C MET A 509 -33.82 -18.99 -24.17
N GLY A 510 -34.11 -19.53 -22.99
CA GLY A 510 -35.49 -19.59 -22.48
C GLY A 510 -35.99 -18.23 -21.98
N HIS A 511 -37.32 -18.05 -21.94
CA HIS A 511 -37.99 -16.80 -21.52
C HIS A 511 -37.45 -16.20 -20.20
N LYS A 512 -37.15 -17.06 -19.21
CA LYS A 512 -36.60 -16.62 -17.91
C LYS A 512 -35.18 -16.05 -18.03
N LEU A 513 -34.34 -16.66 -18.88
CA LEU A 513 -32.97 -16.21 -19.14
C LEU A 513 -32.97 -14.94 -20.00
N ALA A 514 -33.82 -14.88 -21.01
CA ALA A 514 -34.02 -13.70 -21.84
C ALA A 514 -34.44 -12.48 -21.00
N GLN A 515 -35.42 -12.65 -20.10
CA GLN A 515 -35.81 -11.58 -19.17
C GLN A 515 -34.69 -11.16 -18.23
N LYS A 516 -33.90 -12.12 -17.73
CA LYS A 516 -32.73 -11.82 -16.87
C LYS A 516 -31.69 -11.00 -17.62
N LEU A 517 -31.44 -11.31 -18.89
CA LEU A 517 -30.53 -10.56 -19.75
C LEU A 517 -31.04 -9.14 -20.02
N LEU A 518 -32.32 -8.96 -20.36
CA LEU A 518 -32.93 -7.62 -20.51
C LEU A 518 -32.79 -6.79 -19.24
N ASN A 519 -33.05 -7.38 -18.08
CA ASN A 519 -32.90 -6.70 -16.79
C ASN A 519 -31.42 -6.30 -16.55
N ALA A 520 -30.46 -7.15 -16.93
CA ALA A 520 -29.04 -6.84 -16.83
C ALA A 520 -28.63 -5.69 -17.77
N ILE A 521 -29.12 -5.69 -19.01
CA ILE A 521 -28.91 -4.60 -19.99
C ILE A 521 -29.52 -3.29 -19.46
N ALA A 522 -30.74 -3.32 -18.95
CA ALA A 522 -31.39 -2.14 -18.38
C ALA A 522 -30.61 -1.58 -17.17
N LYS A 523 -30.17 -2.46 -16.26
CA LYS A 523 -29.34 -2.07 -15.10
C LYS A 523 -28.01 -1.44 -15.52
N SER A 524 -27.44 -1.90 -16.63
CA SER A 524 -26.15 -1.41 -17.14
C SER A 524 -26.14 0.10 -17.44
N LYS A 525 -27.32 0.68 -17.70
CA LYS A 525 -27.47 2.12 -18.00
C LYS A 525 -26.98 3.02 -16.86
N THR A 526 -26.98 2.52 -15.62
CA THR A 526 -26.60 3.28 -14.42
C THR A 526 -25.10 3.24 -14.11
N GLN A 527 -24.29 2.59 -14.94
CA GLN A 527 -22.85 2.50 -14.72
C GLN A 527 -22.20 3.89 -14.87
N PRO A 528 -21.20 4.24 -14.05
CA PRO A 528 -20.59 5.57 -14.06
C PRO A 528 -19.90 5.88 -15.39
N TRP A 529 -19.85 7.18 -15.74
CA TRP A 529 -19.25 7.67 -17.00
C TRP A 529 -17.86 7.09 -17.28
N SER A 530 -17.00 6.94 -16.27
CA SER A 530 -15.67 6.34 -16.43
C SER A 530 -15.69 4.89 -16.94
N ARG A 531 -16.71 4.11 -16.56
CA ARG A 531 -16.90 2.74 -17.03
C ARG A 531 -17.54 2.68 -18.41
N VAL A 532 -18.43 3.62 -18.73
CA VAL A 532 -18.96 3.78 -20.09
C VAL A 532 -17.84 4.16 -21.06
N LEU A 533 -16.99 5.14 -20.71
CA LEU A 533 -15.82 5.55 -21.51
C LEU A 533 -14.84 4.39 -21.72
N TYR A 534 -14.58 3.58 -20.70
CA TYR A 534 -13.79 2.36 -20.84
C TYR A 534 -14.47 1.34 -21.76
N GLY A 535 -15.80 1.19 -21.66
CA GLY A 535 -16.61 0.32 -22.50
C GLY A 535 -16.56 0.69 -23.98
N LEU A 536 -16.45 1.98 -24.33
CA LEU A 536 -16.33 2.45 -25.72
C LEU A 536 -15.10 1.88 -26.46
N GLY A 537 -14.13 1.33 -25.73
CA GLY A 537 -13.02 0.59 -26.32
C GLY A 537 -12.03 1.47 -27.09
N ILE A 538 -11.93 2.76 -26.73
CA ILE A 538 -11.00 3.71 -27.34
C ILE A 538 -9.56 3.19 -27.17
N ARG A 539 -8.77 3.27 -28.24
CA ARG A 539 -7.41 2.76 -28.29
C ARG A 539 -6.54 3.41 -27.19
N HIS A 540 -5.73 2.60 -26.51
CA HIS A 540 -4.88 2.98 -25.36
C HIS A 540 -5.62 3.49 -24.10
N VAL A 541 -6.96 3.51 -24.10
CA VAL A 541 -7.76 3.93 -22.94
C VAL A 541 -8.14 2.70 -22.11
N GLY A 542 -7.30 2.39 -21.10
CA GLY A 542 -7.64 1.45 -20.04
C GLY A 542 -8.59 2.05 -19.00
N SER A 543 -9.05 1.24 -18.03
CA SER A 543 -9.99 1.68 -16.99
C SER A 543 -9.43 2.84 -16.14
N VAL A 544 -8.12 2.82 -15.85
CA VAL A 544 -7.42 3.91 -15.14
C VAL A 544 -7.42 5.19 -15.97
N ASN A 545 -7.00 5.11 -17.24
CA ASN A 545 -7.00 6.26 -18.14
C ASN A 545 -8.40 6.82 -18.34
N ALA A 546 -9.42 5.97 -18.43
CA ALA A 546 -10.81 6.40 -18.52
C ALA A 546 -11.23 7.18 -17.26
N GLN A 547 -10.88 6.72 -16.05
CA GLN A 547 -11.14 7.48 -14.82
C GLN A 547 -10.42 8.83 -14.80
N THR A 548 -9.14 8.85 -15.17
CA THR A 548 -8.34 10.07 -15.24
C THR A 548 -8.89 11.07 -16.26
N LEU A 549 -9.30 10.60 -17.44
CA LEU A 549 -9.95 11.43 -18.46
C LEU A 549 -11.28 12.00 -17.95
N VAL A 550 -12.10 11.20 -17.25
CA VAL A 550 -13.38 11.66 -16.69
C VAL A 550 -13.21 12.65 -15.54
N GLN A 551 -12.12 12.57 -14.77
CA GLN A 551 -11.83 13.55 -13.72
C GLN A 551 -11.57 14.95 -14.30
N THR A 552 -10.87 15.02 -15.44
CA THR A 552 -10.59 16.29 -16.13
C THR A 552 -11.73 16.72 -17.04
N PHE A 553 -12.40 15.77 -17.69
CA PHE A 553 -13.55 15.98 -18.59
C PHE A 553 -14.80 15.25 -18.05
N PRO A 554 -15.48 15.82 -17.05
CA PRO A 554 -16.68 15.25 -16.43
C PRO A 554 -17.79 14.83 -17.38
N THR A 555 -17.92 15.43 -18.56
CA THR A 555 -18.97 15.07 -19.53
C THR A 555 -18.37 14.64 -20.86
N ILE A 556 -19.14 13.84 -21.61
CA ILE A 556 -18.71 13.40 -22.94
C ILE A 556 -18.54 14.58 -23.91
N GLU A 557 -19.33 15.64 -23.78
CA GLU A 557 -19.23 16.85 -24.61
C GLU A 557 -17.90 17.57 -24.37
N GLN A 558 -17.48 17.68 -23.11
CA GLN A 558 -16.20 18.28 -22.76
C GLN A 558 -15.04 17.46 -23.34
N LEU A 559 -15.11 16.13 -23.25
CA LEU A 559 -14.08 15.26 -23.80
C LEU A 559 -14.07 15.29 -25.35
N ALA A 560 -15.24 15.35 -25.98
CA ALA A 560 -15.36 15.41 -27.44
C ALA A 560 -14.84 16.72 -28.04
N GLN A 561 -14.90 17.82 -27.29
CA GLN A 561 -14.41 19.15 -27.70
C GLN A 561 -12.94 19.39 -27.34
N ALA A 562 -12.35 18.57 -26.46
CA ALA A 562 -10.96 18.72 -26.02
C ALA A 562 -9.99 18.54 -27.19
N THR A 563 -8.97 19.39 -27.28
CA THR A 563 -7.90 19.24 -28.28
C THR A 563 -6.89 18.17 -27.84
N VAL A 564 -6.09 17.66 -28.79
CA VAL A 564 -4.98 16.73 -28.48
C VAL A 564 -4.10 17.29 -27.35
N THR A 565 -3.78 18.59 -27.40
CA THR A 565 -2.95 19.22 -26.36
C THR A 565 -3.62 19.30 -24.99
N ASP A 566 -4.95 19.43 -24.93
CA ASP A 566 -5.67 19.49 -23.66
C ASP A 566 -5.72 18.10 -23.01
N ILE A 567 -5.83 17.05 -23.82
CA ILE A 567 -5.83 15.67 -23.37
C ILE A 567 -4.42 15.22 -22.94
N GLU A 568 -3.38 15.58 -23.70
CA GLU A 568 -1.97 15.31 -23.37
C GLU A 568 -1.50 16.04 -22.10
N GLY A 569 -2.10 17.20 -21.78
CA GLY A 569 -1.82 17.94 -20.55
C GLY A 569 -2.20 17.20 -19.27
N ILE A 570 -2.93 16.08 -19.36
CA ILE A 570 -3.34 15.30 -18.20
C ILE A 570 -2.18 14.40 -17.73
N TYR A 571 -1.83 14.50 -16.45
CA TYR A 571 -0.82 13.67 -15.83
C TYR A 571 -1.10 12.17 -16.02
N GLY A 572 -0.16 11.46 -16.66
CA GLY A 572 -0.29 10.04 -16.99
C GLY A 572 -0.86 9.75 -18.39
N ILE A 573 -1.24 10.78 -19.16
CA ILE A 573 -1.73 10.65 -20.53
C ILE A 573 -0.66 11.14 -21.51
N GLY A 574 -0.07 10.22 -22.28
CA GLY A 574 0.91 10.54 -23.30
C GLY A 574 0.30 10.94 -24.65
N PRO A 575 1.12 11.42 -25.61
CA PRO A 575 0.66 11.91 -26.91
C PRO A 575 -0.09 10.86 -27.73
N GLU A 576 0.28 9.58 -27.63
CA GLU A 576 -0.42 8.48 -28.33
C GLU A 576 -1.85 8.29 -27.84
N ILE A 577 -2.08 8.39 -26.53
CA ILE A 577 -3.41 8.28 -25.92
C ILE A 577 -4.23 9.51 -26.30
N ALA A 578 -3.63 10.70 -26.19
CA ALA A 578 -4.29 11.95 -26.55
C ALA A 578 -4.76 11.97 -28.01
N GLN A 579 -3.89 11.57 -28.94
CA GLN A 579 -4.23 11.46 -30.36
C GLN A 579 -5.32 10.42 -30.62
N SER A 580 -5.27 9.29 -29.91
CA SER A 580 -6.25 8.20 -30.04
C SER A 580 -7.64 8.62 -29.55
N VAL A 581 -7.71 9.31 -28.40
CA VAL A 581 -8.96 9.82 -27.85
C VAL A 581 -9.54 10.89 -28.78
N TRP A 582 -8.76 11.91 -29.10
CA TRP A 582 -9.20 12.98 -30.00
C TRP A 582 -9.68 12.44 -31.34
N GLY A 583 -8.88 11.58 -31.97
CA GLY A 583 -9.18 10.99 -33.27
C GLY A 583 -10.46 10.14 -33.25
N TRP A 584 -10.73 9.43 -32.15
CA TRP A 584 -11.94 8.63 -32.02
C TRP A 584 -13.21 9.49 -32.08
N PHE A 585 -13.20 10.68 -31.46
CA PHE A 585 -14.34 11.61 -31.49
C PHE A 585 -14.50 12.35 -32.83
N GLN A 586 -13.49 12.37 -33.71
CA GLN A 586 -13.61 12.96 -35.05
C GLN A 586 -14.35 12.06 -36.04
N ILE A 587 -14.59 10.78 -35.69
CA ILE A 587 -15.25 9.82 -36.58
C ILE A 587 -16.77 9.96 -36.46
N SER A 588 -17.46 10.23 -37.56
CA SER A 588 -18.90 10.47 -37.61
C SER A 588 -19.75 9.28 -37.10
N SER A 589 -19.31 8.04 -37.36
CA SER A 589 -19.99 6.85 -36.84
C SER A 589 -19.95 6.77 -35.31
N ASN A 590 -18.86 7.22 -34.69
CA ASN A 590 -18.71 7.25 -33.23
C ASN A 590 -19.56 8.36 -32.61
N GLN A 591 -19.69 9.51 -33.28
CA GLN A 591 -20.60 10.59 -32.87
C GLN A 591 -22.06 10.12 -32.91
N THR A 592 -22.44 9.36 -33.95
CA THR A 592 -23.77 8.74 -34.06
C THR A 592 -24.01 7.72 -32.94
N LEU A 593 -23.01 6.88 -32.63
CA LEU A 593 -23.07 5.93 -31.53
C LEU A 593 -23.33 6.63 -30.19
N ILE A 594 -22.64 7.74 -29.93
CA ILE A 594 -22.85 8.54 -28.72
C ILE A 594 -24.27 9.07 -28.62
N ALA A 595 -24.83 9.59 -29.72
CA ALA A 595 -26.19 10.08 -29.74
C ALA A 595 -27.18 8.96 -29.37
N ARG A 596 -27.05 7.77 -29.97
CA ARG A 596 -27.90 6.62 -29.66
C ARG A 596 -27.74 6.13 -28.22
N LEU A 597 -26.52 6.08 -27.69
CA LEU A 597 -26.29 5.70 -26.28
C LEU A 597 -26.93 6.71 -25.32
N ARG A 598 -26.91 8.00 -25.67
CA ARG A 598 -27.60 9.06 -24.91
C ARG A 598 -29.11 8.85 -24.93
N GLU A 599 -29.69 8.61 -26.09
CA GLU A 599 -31.13 8.31 -26.26
C GLU A 599 -31.55 7.06 -25.49
N ALA A 600 -30.69 6.03 -25.46
CA ALA A 600 -30.88 4.83 -24.68
C ALA A 600 -30.80 5.06 -23.16
N GLY A 601 -30.36 6.23 -22.70
CA GLY A 601 -30.33 6.63 -21.29
C GLY A 601 -29.05 6.25 -20.54
N LEU A 602 -27.91 6.13 -21.22
CA LEU A 602 -26.62 5.86 -20.58
C LEU A 602 -26.11 7.10 -19.83
N GLN A 603 -25.48 6.87 -18.67
CA GLN A 603 -24.83 7.92 -17.89
C GLN A 603 -23.52 8.39 -18.57
N LEU A 604 -23.60 9.47 -19.37
CA LEU A 604 -22.46 10.07 -20.10
C LEU A 604 -21.83 11.27 -19.37
N GLU A 605 -22.20 11.46 -18.10
CA GLU A 605 -21.73 12.53 -17.25
C GLU A 605 -21.30 11.97 -15.89
N ALA A 606 -20.18 12.45 -15.37
CA ALA A 606 -19.77 12.17 -14.01
C ALA A 606 -20.82 12.75 -13.05
N SER A 607 -21.27 11.94 -12.10
CA SER A 607 -22.19 12.38 -11.05
C SER A 607 -21.53 13.48 -10.22
N THR A 608 -21.82 14.74 -10.54
CA THR A 608 -21.30 15.89 -9.80
C THR A 608 -22.11 16.08 -8.53
N LYS A 609 -21.44 16.06 -7.36
CA LYS A 609 -21.87 16.95 -6.27
C LYS A 609 -21.61 18.37 -6.77
N THR A 610 -22.67 19.06 -7.16
CA THR A 610 -22.64 20.39 -7.76
C THR A 610 -21.87 21.38 -6.88
N ILE A 611 -20.78 21.95 -7.40
CA ILE A 611 -20.27 23.25 -6.96
C ILE A 611 -20.63 24.21 -8.09
N ALA A 612 -21.59 25.10 -7.85
CA ALA A 612 -21.97 26.12 -8.81
C ALA A 612 -20.81 27.10 -9.05
N LEU A 613 -20.51 27.35 -10.32
CA LEU A 613 -19.60 28.40 -10.79
C LEU A 613 -20.34 29.73 -10.85
N ASP A 614 -19.74 30.76 -10.26
CA ASP A 614 -19.93 32.12 -10.73
C ASP A 614 -18.65 32.96 -10.52
N GLN A 615 -18.40 33.89 -11.45
CA GLN A 615 -17.46 35.04 -11.44
C GLN A 615 -16.18 35.04 -12.32
N THR A 616 -16.26 35.85 -13.40
CA THR A 616 -15.25 36.58 -14.23
C THR A 616 -13.75 36.23 -14.10
N GLN A 617 -13.07 35.92 -15.21
CA GLN A 617 -11.61 35.66 -15.20
C GLN A 617 -10.79 36.81 -15.84
N PRO A 618 -9.58 37.12 -15.33
CA PRO A 618 -8.86 38.39 -15.57
C PRO A 618 -8.27 38.61 -16.98
N LEU A 619 -8.10 37.56 -17.79
CA LEU A 619 -7.50 37.62 -19.13
C LEU A 619 -8.52 37.34 -20.26
N THR A 620 -9.81 37.37 -19.95
CA THR A 620 -10.90 37.11 -20.91
C THR A 620 -10.75 37.97 -22.16
N GLY A 621 -10.65 37.32 -23.33
CA GLY A 621 -10.59 37.98 -24.65
C GLY A 621 -9.20 38.44 -25.12
N LYS A 622 -8.13 38.19 -24.34
CA LYS A 622 -6.75 38.57 -24.71
C LYS A 622 -5.98 37.44 -25.35
N THR A 623 -5.20 37.74 -26.40
CA THR A 623 -4.42 36.75 -27.16
C THR A 623 -2.92 36.85 -26.89
N PHE A 624 -2.31 35.74 -26.48
CA PHE A 624 -0.90 35.63 -26.10
C PHE A 624 -0.14 34.74 -27.09
N VAL A 625 1.15 35.01 -27.28
CA VAL A 625 2.11 34.11 -27.91
C VAL A 625 3.26 33.93 -26.93
N ILE A 626 3.77 32.72 -26.74
CA ILE A 626 4.93 32.45 -25.88
C ILE A 626 6.12 32.15 -26.78
N THR A 627 7.31 32.67 -26.47
CA THR A 627 8.55 32.40 -27.23
C THR A 627 9.77 32.37 -26.29
N GLY A 628 10.79 31.58 -26.63
CA GLY A 628 11.93 31.31 -25.74
C GLY A 628 11.62 30.31 -24.61
N THR A 629 12.64 29.96 -23.83
CA THR A 629 12.57 29.09 -22.65
C THR A 629 12.31 29.94 -21.40
N LEU A 630 11.26 29.63 -20.65
CA LEU A 630 10.87 30.40 -19.46
C LEU A 630 11.64 29.88 -18.21
N PRO A 631 12.23 30.76 -17.38
CA PRO A 631 13.06 30.40 -16.23
C PRO A 631 12.47 29.41 -15.19
N THR A 632 11.19 29.51 -14.86
CA THR A 632 10.57 28.68 -13.80
C THR A 632 9.28 27.96 -14.21
N LEU A 633 8.68 28.34 -15.35
CA LEU A 633 7.49 27.71 -15.91
C LEU A 633 7.84 26.89 -17.14
N LYS A 634 7.28 25.68 -17.25
CA LYS A 634 7.25 25.03 -18.57
C LYS A 634 6.28 25.80 -19.47
N ARG A 635 6.55 25.78 -20.78
CA ARG A 635 5.71 26.47 -21.77
C ARG A 635 4.25 26.00 -21.74
N SER A 636 4.01 24.73 -21.38
CA SER A 636 2.70 24.15 -21.08
C SER A 636 2.04 24.84 -19.88
N ASP A 637 2.75 24.96 -18.77
CA ASP A 637 2.22 25.50 -17.52
C ASP A 637 1.90 27.00 -17.66
N ALA A 638 2.71 27.73 -18.44
CA ALA A 638 2.42 29.11 -18.81
C ALA A 638 1.20 29.22 -19.74
N LYS A 639 0.99 28.26 -20.65
CA LYS A 639 -0.21 28.19 -21.49
C LYS A 639 -1.45 27.93 -20.65
N ASP A 640 -1.37 26.98 -19.73
CA ASP A 640 -2.46 26.64 -18.81
C ASP A 640 -2.79 27.80 -17.88
N LEU A 641 -1.79 28.52 -17.37
CA LEU A 641 -1.99 29.74 -16.57
C LEU A 641 -2.75 30.83 -17.33
N ILE A 642 -2.43 31.03 -18.62
CA ILE A 642 -3.11 32.02 -19.46
C ILE A 642 -4.56 31.57 -19.73
N GLN A 643 -4.76 30.30 -20.08
CA GLN A 643 -6.08 29.75 -20.41
C GLN A 643 -7.00 29.69 -19.18
N ASN A 644 -6.47 29.28 -18.02
CA ASN A 644 -7.20 29.24 -16.75
C ASN A 644 -7.56 30.63 -16.20
N ALA A 645 -6.88 31.66 -16.70
CA ALA A 645 -7.20 33.06 -16.43
C ALA A 645 -8.10 33.68 -17.51
N GLY A 646 -8.52 32.92 -18.53
CA GLY A 646 -9.46 33.34 -19.59
C GLY A 646 -8.82 33.83 -20.90
N GLY A 647 -7.50 33.81 -21.02
CA GLY A 647 -6.76 34.26 -22.21
C GLY A 647 -6.55 33.15 -23.26
N LYS A 648 -6.34 33.54 -24.51
CA LYS A 648 -6.11 32.62 -25.65
C LYS A 648 -4.64 32.59 -26.04
N VAL A 649 -4.01 31.42 -26.11
CA VAL A 649 -2.60 31.29 -26.55
C VAL A 649 -2.53 30.80 -28.00
N THR A 650 -1.68 31.44 -28.82
CA THR A 650 -1.48 31.11 -30.24
C THR A 650 0.00 30.88 -30.56
N SER A 651 0.29 30.17 -31.65
CA SER A 651 1.64 29.71 -31.99
C SER A 651 2.46 30.71 -32.84
N ALA A 652 1.83 31.76 -33.38
CA ALA A 652 2.48 32.73 -34.27
C ALA A 652 2.07 34.18 -33.93
N VAL A 653 3.03 35.11 -34.05
CA VAL A 653 2.81 36.55 -33.84
C VAL A 653 2.09 37.16 -35.05
N SER A 654 0.95 37.79 -34.80
CA SER A 654 0.12 38.49 -35.81
C SER A 654 -0.31 39.86 -35.29
N ALA A 655 -0.90 40.70 -36.14
CA ALA A 655 -1.46 42.00 -35.72
C ALA A 655 -2.60 41.89 -34.68
N LYS A 656 -3.16 40.68 -34.46
CA LYS A 656 -4.21 40.42 -33.46
C LYS A 656 -3.65 39.88 -32.12
N THR A 657 -2.34 39.75 -32.00
CA THR A 657 -1.70 39.29 -30.77
C THR A 657 -1.57 40.46 -29.79
N ASP A 658 -2.19 40.35 -28.61
CA ASP A 658 -2.11 41.39 -27.56
C ASP A 658 -0.77 41.36 -26.82
N TYR A 659 -0.25 40.17 -26.51
CA TYR A 659 0.96 40.01 -25.69
C TYR A 659 1.92 38.92 -26.19
N LEU A 660 3.22 39.19 -26.18
CA LEU A 660 4.27 38.19 -26.39
C LEU A 660 4.98 37.90 -25.06
N VAL A 661 4.90 36.66 -24.56
CA VAL A 661 5.64 36.23 -23.37
C VAL A 661 7.03 35.76 -23.80
N VAL A 662 8.07 36.40 -23.28
CA VAL A 662 9.45 36.27 -23.74
C VAL A 662 10.29 35.55 -22.68
N GLY A 663 10.87 34.41 -23.06
CA GLY A 663 11.89 33.68 -22.32
C GLY A 663 13.27 33.78 -22.98
N GLU A 664 14.26 33.06 -22.43
CA GLU A 664 15.61 32.99 -22.96
C GLU A 664 15.63 32.40 -24.39
N ASP A 665 16.53 32.86 -25.25
CA ASP A 665 16.60 32.51 -26.69
C ASP A 665 15.33 32.79 -27.51
N ALA A 666 14.63 33.87 -27.20
CA ALA A 666 13.51 34.35 -27.99
C ALA A 666 13.97 34.92 -29.35
N GLY A 667 14.17 34.03 -30.34
CA GLY A 667 14.60 34.38 -31.70
C GLY A 667 13.57 35.14 -32.54
N SER A 668 13.35 34.73 -33.79
CA SER A 668 12.62 35.47 -34.86
C SER A 668 11.20 35.98 -34.54
N LYS A 669 10.55 35.47 -33.48
CA LYS A 669 9.23 35.94 -33.01
C LYS A 669 9.31 37.24 -32.19
N LEU A 670 10.43 37.48 -31.50
CA LEU A 670 10.68 38.71 -30.75
C LEU A 670 10.84 39.91 -31.69
N GLU A 671 11.67 39.76 -32.71
CA GLU A 671 11.90 40.77 -33.76
C GLU A 671 10.60 41.13 -34.50
N LYS A 672 9.78 40.11 -34.81
CA LYS A 672 8.48 40.31 -35.46
C LYS A 672 7.47 41.03 -34.57
N ALA A 673 7.47 40.77 -33.26
CA ALA A 673 6.61 41.47 -32.31
C ALA A 673 7.04 42.92 -32.08
N GLN A 674 8.35 43.21 -32.09
CA GLN A 674 8.88 44.57 -32.01
C GLN A 674 8.47 45.42 -33.22
N LYS A 675 8.59 44.87 -34.44
CA LYS A 675 8.17 45.58 -35.68
C LYS A 675 6.66 45.87 -35.73
N LEU A 676 5.85 45.03 -35.09
CA LEU A 676 4.39 45.18 -35.03
C LEU A 676 3.90 45.94 -33.79
N GLY A 677 4.80 46.41 -32.91
CA GLY A 677 4.46 47.18 -31.72
C GLY A 677 3.74 46.38 -30.61
N ILE A 678 3.92 45.06 -30.57
CA ILE A 678 3.19 44.17 -29.64
C ILE A 678 3.86 44.14 -28.27
N THR A 679 3.07 44.24 -27.20
CA THR A 679 3.56 44.34 -25.82
C THR A 679 4.24 43.04 -25.36
N GLN A 680 5.45 43.14 -24.82
CA GLN A 680 6.24 41.99 -24.36
C GLN A 680 6.14 41.83 -22.84
N LEU A 681 5.99 40.58 -22.38
CA LEU A 681 5.85 40.24 -20.97
C LEU A 681 6.92 39.22 -20.56
N THR A 682 7.51 39.42 -19.39
CA THR A 682 8.37 38.41 -18.74
C THR A 682 7.53 37.35 -18.02
N GLU A 683 8.12 36.21 -17.67
CA GLU A 683 7.43 35.13 -16.95
C GLU A 683 6.81 35.62 -15.62
N SER A 684 7.55 36.42 -14.85
CA SER A 684 7.07 37.00 -13.60
C SER A 684 5.88 37.94 -13.83
N GLN A 685 5.90 38.72 -14.92
CA GLN A 685 4.79 39.61 -15.27
C GLN A 685 3.56 38.83 -15.76
N LEU A 686 3.76 37.72 -16.47
CA LEU A 686 2.68 36.81 -16.83
C LEU A 686 2.00 36.23 -15.58
N LEU A 687 2.80 35.79 -14.60
CA LEU A 687 2.30 35.24 -13.33
C LEU A 687 1.50 36.27 -12.53
N VAL A 688 1.88 37.55 -12.58
CA VAL A 688 1.14 38.63 -11.94
C VAL A 688 -0.15 38.95 -12.70
N LYS A 689 -0.12 39.05 -14.03
CA LYS A 689 -1.31 39.35 -14.86
C LYS A 689 -2.35 38.23 -14.87
N SER A 690 -1.93 36.97 -14.74
CA SER A 690 -2.83 35.81 -14.66
C SER A 690 -3.44 35.62 -13.26
N GLN A 691 -2.95 36.32 -12.25
CA GLN A 691 -3.49 36.29 -10.89
C GLN A 691 -4.45 37.46 -10.68
N LYS A 692 -5.66 37.14 -10.20
CA LYS A 692 -6.67 38.14 -9.85
C LYS A 692 -6.24 38.84 -8.55
N PHE A 693 -5.72 40.06 -8.65
CA PHE A 693 -5.70 41.02 -7.55
C PHE A 693 -6.18 42.39 -8.06
N PRO A 694 -7.02 43.12 -7.29
CA PRO A 694 -7.15 44.56 -7.49
C PRO A 694 -5.82 45.21 -7.14
N ALA A 695 -5.41 46.17 -7.96
CA ALA A 695 -4.19 46.95 -7.78
C ALA A 695 -4.15 47.64 -6.41
N THR A 696 -2.99 47.62 -5.76
CA THR A 696 -2.65 48.44 -4.61
C THR A 696 -2.26 49.84 -5.09
N GLU A 697 -3.00 50.85 -4.65
CA GLU A 697 -2.46 52.20 -4.44
C GLU A 697 -2.52 52.52 -2.94
N GLU A 698 -1.66 53.45 -2.57
CA GLU A 698 -1.08 53.74 -1.26
C GLU A 698 -2.09 54.08 -0.14
N ALA A 699 -1.59 53.97 1.09
CA ALA A 699 -2.30 54.28 2.33
C ALA A 699 -2.93 55.68 2.31
N PRO A 700 -4.17 55.79 2.84
CA PRO A 700 -4.27 56.45 4.13
C PRO A 700 -5.15 55.69 5.13
N THR A 701 -4.75 55.83 6.39
CA THR A 701 -5.52 55.66 7.61
C THR A 701 -6.97 56.13 7.44
N VAL A 702 -7.97 55.24 7.60
CA VAL A 702 -9.28 55.46 8.27
C VAL A 702 -9.98 54.11 8.44
N GLN A 703 -10.53 53.86 9.62
CA GLN A 703 -11.37 52.71 10.01
C GLN A 703 -12.58 52.54 9.08
N LEU A 704 -12.73 51.38 8.43
CA LEU A 704 -14.02 50.91 7.89
C LEU A 704 -14.14 49.38 8.04
N ALA A 705 -15.20 48.97 8.74
CA ALA A 705 -15.57 47.59 9.03
C ALA A 705 -16.03 46.82 7.77
N GLY A 706 -15.77 45.50 7.76
CA GLY A 706 -16.48 44.54 6.91
C GLY A 706 -15.91 44.29 5.53
N THR A 707 -14.81 43.53 5.40
CA THR A 707 -14.34 43.04 4.08
C THR A 707 -14.66 41.55 3.85
N LYS A 708 -15.09 41.18 2.63
CA LYS A 708 -15.26 39.77 2.19
C LYS A 708 -14.00 38.92 2.40
N VAL A 709 -12.83 39.56 2.47
CA VAL A 709 -11.53 38.93 2.76
C VAL A 709 -11.47 38.45 4.21
N GLN A 710 -11.89 39.28 5.17
CA GLN A 710 -11.99 38.92 6.59
C GLN A 710 -12.96 37.75 6.81
N GLN A 711 -14.14 37.79 6.17
CA GLN A 711 -15.14 36.70 6.25
C GLN A 711 -14.57 35.36 5.74
N ARG A 712 -13.82 35.37 4.63
CA ARG A 712 -13.17 34.17 4.08
C ARG A 712 -12.07 33.63 4.99
N ALA A 713 -11.24 34.51 5.54
CA ALA A 713 -10.19 34.14 6.48
C ALA A 713 -10.79 33.51 7.76
N LEU A 714 -11.79 34.14 8.36
CA LEU A 714 -12.49 33.62 9.54
C LEU A 714 -13.20 32.29 9.26
N THR A 715 -13.78 32.13 8.06
CA THR A 715 -14.41 30.85 7.66
C THR A 715 -13.37 29.73 7.50
N HIS A 716 -12.18 30.04 6.99
CA HIS A 716 -11.07 29.09 6.92
C HIS A 716 -10.59 28.67 8.31
N TRP A 717 -10.45 29.63 9.22
CA TRP A 717 -10.10 29.39 10.63
C TRP A 717 -11.13 28.54 11.36
N ALA A 718 -12.43 28.76 11.15
CA ALA A 718 -13.49 27.98 11.79
C ALA A 718 -13.63 26.54 11.23
N SER A 719 -12.98 26.23 10.11
CA SER A 719 -13.12 24.94 9.42
C SER A 719 -12.65 23.75 10.25
N ARG A 720 -13.16 22.56 9.91
CA ARG A 720 -12.81 21.27 10.55
C ARG A 720 -11.31 20.95 10.53
N ASN A 721 -10.59 21.47 9.55
CA ASN A 721 -9.15 21.25 9.40
C ASN A 721 -8.30 22.29 10.15
N ALA A 722 -8.92 23.39 10.62
CA ALA A 722 -8.32 24.43 11.44
C ALA A 722 -8.87 24.35 12.88
N LEU A 723 -9.60 25.35 13.38
CA LEU A 723 -10.01 25.41 14.78
C LEU A 723 -11.20 24.50 15.14
N ASP A 724 -11.84 23.86 14.16
CA ASP A 724 -12.92 22.88 14.36
C ASP A 724 -14.06 23.42 15.25
N ILE A 725 -14.45 24.68 15.01
CA ILE A 725 -15.49 25.37 15.78
C ILE A 725 -16.86 24.95 15.24
N ASN A 726 -17.34 23.80 15.72
CA ASN A 726 -18.61 23.23 15.29
C ASN A 726 -19.78 24.20 15.55
N GLY A 727 -20.52 24.50 14.47
CA GLY A 727 -21.65 25.43 14.49
C GLY A 727 -21.29 26.83 13.99
N LEU A 728 -20.02 27.23 13.93
CA LEU A 728 -19.60 28.54 13.43
C LEU A 728 -19.49 28.54 11.89
N GLY A 729 -20.65 28.52 11.24
CA GLY A 729 -20.76 28.50 9.78
C GLY A 729 -20.63 29.88 9.12
N LYS A 730 -20.44 29.90 7.80
CA LYS A 730 -20.26 31.10 6.97
C LYS A 730 -21.28 32.21 7.27
N LYS A 731 -22.58 31.88 7.41
CA LYS A 731 -23.65 32.85 7.70
C LYS A 731 -23.54 33.52 9.07
N ILE A 732 -22.94 32.85 10.05
CA ILE A 732 -22.75 33.41 11.40
C ILE A 732 -21.51 34.31 11.40
N ILE A 733 -20.45 33.88 10.72
CA ILE A 733 -19.23 34.69 10.52
C ILE A 733 -19.53 35.96 9.72
N GLU A 734 -20.35 35.88 8.68
CA GLU A 734 -20.83 37.05 7.93
C GLU A 734 -21.52 38.04 8.88
N GLN A 735 -22.48 37.58 9.70
CA GLN A 735 -23.17 38.45 10.65
C GLN A 735 -22.24 39.04 11.73
N LEU A 736 -21.29 38.26 12.25
CA LEU A 736 -20.30 38.73 13.24
C LEU A 736 -19.40 39.83 12.67
N VAL A 737 -18.96 39.67 11.42
CA VAL A 737 -18.13 40.67 10.73
C VAL A 737 -18.96 41.90 10.34
N ASP A 738 -20.17 41.70 9.84
CA ASP A 738 -21.07 42.79 9.40
C ASP A 738 -21.53 43.66 10.58
N GLN A 739 -21.68 43.09 11.77
CA GLN A 739 -21.96 43.82 13.02
C GLN A 739 -20.70 44.38 13.70
N GLY A 740 -19.51 44.18 13.11
CA GLY A 740 -18.24 44.66 13.67
C GLY A 740 -17.80 43.96 14.95
N LEU A 741 -18.41 42.82 15.30
CA LEU A 741 -18.11 42.06 16.51
C LEU A 741 -16.81 41.26 16.38
N VAL A 742 -16.38 40.93 15.15
CA VAL A 742 -15.17 40.14 14.88
C VAL A 742 -14.45 40.71 13.65
N THR A 743 -13.18 41.08 13.81
CA THR A 743 -12.32 41.59 12.73
C THR A 743 -11.17 40.64 12.40
N SER A 744 -10.81 39.79 13.36
CA SER A 744 -9.76 38.78 13.28
C SER A 744 -10.20 37.51 14.02
N VAL A 745 -9.50 36.40 13.79
CA VAL A 745 -9.78 35.13 14.50
C VAL A 745 -9.60 35.27 16.02
N ALA A 746 -8.75 36.19 16.49
CA ALA A 746 -8.56 36.44 17.91
C ALA A 746 -9.83 36.98 18.59
N ASP A 747 -10.58 37.83 17.90
CA ASP A 747 -11.78 38.48 18.45
C ASP A 747 -12.92 37.47 18.71
N LEU A 748 -12.86 36.27 18.11
CA LEU A 748 -13.81 35.21 18.41
C LEU A 748 -13.78 34.84 19.90
N TYR A 749 -12.63 34.97 20.55
CA TYR A 749 -12.44 34.59 21.96
C TYR A 749 -12.99 35.63 22.94
N ASP A 750 -13.34 36.82 22.47
CA ASP A 750 -13.91 37.91 23.27
C ASP A 750 -15.45 38.01 23.14
N LEU A 751 -16.06 37.13 22.33
CA LEU A 751 -17.50 37.12 22.10
C LEU A 751 -18.28 36.77 23.38
N THR A 752 -19.31 37.55 23.66
CA THR A 752 -20.22 37.32 24.79
C THR A 752 -21.50 36.59 24.36
N LEU A 753 -22.20 36.01 25.32
CA LEU A 753 -23.46 35.32 25.08
C LEU A 753 -24.52 36.26 24.49
N GLU A 754 -24.56 37.51 24.97
CA GLU A 754 -25.48 38.54 24.49
C GLU A 754 -25.21 38.91 23.03
N GLN A 755 -23.94 39.05 22.65
CA GLN A 755 -23.51 39.33 21.27
C GLN A 755 -23.84 38.20 20.29
N LEU A 756 -23.87 36.95 20.75
CA LEU A 756 -24.26 35.83 19.90
C LEU A 756 -25.78 35.67 19.79
N VAL A 757 -26.53 35.98 20.85
CA VAL A 757 -28.00 35.94 20.84
C VAL A 757 -28.60 37.09 20.04
N SER A 758 -27.88 38.21 19.89
CA SER A 758 -28.30 39.31 19.00
C SER A 758 -28.22 38.97 17.51
N LEU A 759 -27.58 37.85 17.13
CA LEU A 759 -27.49 37.41 15.74
C LEU A 759 -28.79 36.74 15.27
N LYS A 760 -29.16 37.01 14.01
CA LYS A 760 -30.40 36.51 13.43
C LYS A 760 -30.36 34.98 13.32
N GLY A 761 -31.29 34.33 14.02
CA GLY A 761 -31.46 32.87 14.01
C GLY A 761 -30.61 32.12 15.04
N ILE A 762 -29.95 32.81 15.98
CA ILE A 762 -29.21 32.19 17.07
C ILE A 762 -29.98 32.33 18.39
N GLY A 763 -30.57 31.22 18.85
CA GLY A 763 -31.16 31.15 20.19
C GLY A 763 -30.12 30.92 21.28
N TYR A 764 -30.48 31.21 22.54
CA TYR A 764 -29.61 31.08 23.73
C TYR A 764 -28.85 29.74 23.80
N LYS A 765 -29.54 28.61 23.56
CA LYS A 765 -28.91 27.27 23.56
C LYS A 765 -27.84 27.09 22.48
N LEU A 766 -28.01 27.70 21.30
CA LEU A 766 -27.04 27.63 20.22
C LEU A 766 -25.86 28.57 20.48
N ALA A 767 -26.12 29.76 21.01
CA ALA A 767 -25.09 30.71 21.44
C ALA A 767 -24.17 30.10 22.51
N GLN A 768 -24.74 29.42 23.52
CA GLN A 768 -23.93 28.74 24.55
C GLN A 768 -23.07 27.61 23.97
N LYS A 769 -23.61 26.83 23.03
CA LYS A 769 -22.84 25.78 22.33
C LYS A 769 -21.68 26.37 21.52
N LEU A 770 -21.89 27.52 20.88
CA LEU A 770 -20.86 28.22 20.12
C LEU A 770 -19.74 28.75 21.03
N LEU A 771 -20.08 29.40 22.15
CA LEU A 771 -19.06 29.84 23.12
C LEU A 771 -18.23 28.67 23.66
N ASN A 772 -18.88 27.55 23.96
CA ASN A 772 -18.16 26.36 24.42
C ASN A 772 -17.25 25.78 23.32
N ALA A 773 -17.69 25.79 22.06
CA ALA A 773 -16.88 25.35 20.92
C ALA A 773 -15.69 26.28 20.65
N ILE A 774 -15.90 27.60 20.76
CA ILE A 774 -14.86 28.62 20.64
C ILE A 774 -13.83 28.45 21.78
N ALA A 775 -14.28 28.32 23.03
CA ALA A 775 -13.40 28.10 24.18
C ALA A 775 -12.55 26.82 23.99
N LYS A 776 -13.17 25.73 23.53
CA LYS A 776 -12.46 24.47 23.22
C LYS A 776 -11.42 24.61 22.11
N SER A 777 -11.59 25.58 21.21
CA SER A 777 -10.66 25.77 20.10
C SER A 777 -9.30 26.35 20.52
N LYS A 778 -9.17 26.85 21.76
CA LYS A 778 -7.90 27.37 22.29
C LYS A 778 -6.78 26.32 22.40
N THR A 779 -7.12 25.02 22.40
CA THR A 779 -6.17 23.91 22.63
C THR A 779 -5.96 23.01 21.40
N GLN A 780 -6.17 23.54 20.19
CA GLN A 780 -6.09 22.74 18.96
C GLN A 780 -4.64 22.29 18.65
N PRO A 781 -4.47 21.09 18.03
CA PRO A 781 -3.15 20.61 17.63
C PRO A 781 -2.39 21.61 16.76
N TRP A 782 -1.07 21.72 16.94
CA TRP A 782 -0.22 22.61 16.15
C TRP A 782 -0.43 22.48 14.62
N SER A 783 -0.57 21.26 14.11
CA SER A 783 -0.87 21.03 12.68
C SER A 783 -2.16 21.70 12.16
N ARG A 784 -3.17 21.87 13.02
CA ARG A 784 -4.43 22.53 12.68
C ARG A 784 -4.31 24.05 12.76
N VAL A 785 -3.60 24.56 13.77
CA VAL A 785 -3.27 25.98 13.88
C VAL A 785 -2.45 26.42 12.66
N LEU A 786 -1.43 25.65 12.29
CA LEU A 786 -0.58 25.90 11.12
C LEU A 786 -1.36 25.89 9.80
N TYR A 787 -2.37 25.01 9.67
CA TYR A 787 -3.29 25.05 8.53
C TYR A 787 -4.18 26.31 8.55
N GLY A 788 -4.64 26.73 9.74
CA GLY A 788 -5.43 27.95 9.95
C GLY A 788 -4.70 29.23 9.54
N LEU A 789 -3.37 29.29 9.71
CA LEU A 789 -2.52 30.44 9.29
C LEU A 789 -2.62 30.77 7.79
N GLY A 790 -3.10 29.84 6.96
CA GLY A 790 -3.38 30.12 5.54
C GLY A 790 -2.13 30.37 4.69
N ILE A 791 -0.99 29.78 5.07
CA ILE A 791 0.28 29.92 4.35
C ILE A 791 0.14 29.38 2.92
N ARG A 792 0.59 30.16 1.93
CA ARG A 792 0.46 29.81 0.50
C ARG A 792 1.15 28.47 0.22
N HIS A 793 0.47 27.59 -0.53
CA HIS A 793 0.91 26.22 -0.85
C HIS A 793 1.00 25.24 0.34
N VAL A 794 0.63 25.65 1.56
CA VAL A 794 0.58 24.77 2.73
C VAL A 794 -0.86 24.31 2.97
N GLY A 795 -1.20 23.16 2.39
CA GLY A 795 -2.46 22.44 2.67
C GLY A 795 -2.40 21.64 3.98
N SER A 796 -3.51 21.01 4.39
CA SER A 796 -3.60 20.28 5.67
C SER A 796 -2.51 19.22 5.83
N ASP A 797 -2.17 18.49 4.76
CA ASP A 797 -1.13 17.46 4.83
C ASP A 797 0.28 18.05 4.95
N LYS A 798 0.54 19.18 4.28
CA LYS A 798 1.82 19.89 4.43
C LYS A 798 1.93 20.55 5.80
N ALA A 799 0.82 21.07 6.35
CA ALA A 799 0.78 21.58 7.72
C ALA A 799 1.06 20.46 8.74
N LYS A 800 0.54 19.24 8.54
CA LYS A 800 0.91 18.07 9.36
C LYS A 800 2.39 17.73 9.24
N THR A 801 2.96 17.77 8.04
CA THR A 801 4.39 17.46 7.83
C THR A 801 5.31 18.53 8.42
N LEU A 802 4.97 19.81 8.27
CA LEU A 802 5.71 20.92 8.88
C LEU A 802 5.60 20.89 10.41
N ALA A 803 4.40 20.69 10.95
CA ALA A 803 4.19 20.50 12.38
C ALA A 803 4.89 19.23 12.89
N LYS A 804 5.16 18.24 12.00
CA LYS A 804 5.93 17.05 12.37
C LYS A 804 7.38 17.36 12.70
N LYS A 805 8.00 18.24 11.90
CA LYS A 805 9.39 18.66 12.03
C LYS A 805 9.57 19.79 13.05
N PHE A 806 8.74 20.82 12.97
CA PHE A 806 8.82 22.03 13.79
C PHE A 806 7.68 22.00 14.79
N ARG A 807 8.02 21.82 16.07
CA ARG A 807 7.08 21.43 17.13
C ARG A 807 6.19 22.58 17.59
N ASN A 808 6.61 23.81 17.36
CA ASN A 808 5.84 25.02 17.67
C ASN A 808 6.09 26.10 16.62
N ILE A 809 5.37 27.22 16.78
CA ILE A 809 5.42 28.34 15.84
C ILE A 809 6.78 29.03 15.86
N GLU A 810 7.46 29.08 17.01
CA GLU A 810 8.78 29.69 17.17
C GLU A 810 9.86 28.93 16.40
N GLN A 811 9.86 27.59 16.48
CA GLN A 811 10.79 26.75 15.73
C GLN A 811 10.59 26.89 14.21
N LEU A 812 9.34 26.97 13.75
CA LEU A 812 9.06 27.16 12.33
C LEU A 812 9.43 28.58 11.86
N ALA A 813 9.19 29.58 12.70
CA ALA A 813 9.54 30.98 12.41
C ALA A 813 11.06 31.23 12.38
N GLN A 814 11.85 30.41 13.07
CA GLN A 814 13.33 30.49 13.08
C GLN A 814 13.99 29.59 12.03
N ALA A 815 13.29 28.59 11.50
CA ALA A 815 13.84 27.64 10.52
C ALA A 815 14.27 28.32 9.22
N THR A 816 15.43 27.94 8.67
CA THR A 816 15.91 28.44 7.37
C THR A 816 15.21 27.75 6.19
N ILE A 817 15.36 28.29 4.97
CA ILE A 817 14.82 27.63 3.75
C ILE A 817 15.34 26.18 3.64
N PRO A 818 16.66 25.91 3.76
CA PRO A 818 17.19 24.55 3.76
C PRO A 818 16.59 23.64 4.84
N ASP A 819 16.34 24.15 6.04
CA ASP A 819 15.74 23.36 7.14
C ASP A 819 14.33 22.88 6.79
N ILE A 820 13.59 23.70 6.04
CA ILE A 820 12.22 23.42 5.63
C ILE A 820 12.22 22.54 4.36
N GLU A 821 13.12 22.77 3.41
CA GLU A 821 13.31 21.95 2.20
C GLU A 821 13.80 20.53 2.49
N GLY A 822 14.60 20.36 3.54
CA GLY A 822 15.06 19.05 4.01
C GLY A 822 13.95 18.14 4.57
N ILE A 823 12.69 18.54 4.45
CA ILE A 823 11.53 17.75 4.84
C ILE A 823 10.98 17.04 3.60
N TYR A 824 10.94 15.71 3.64
CA TYR A 824 10.35 14.89 2.57
C TYR A 824 8.95 15.40 2.20
N SER A 825 8.75 15.65 0.91
CA SER A 825 7.55 16.24 0.30
C SER A 825 7.37 17.77 0.44
N ILE A 826 8.29 18.50 1.05
CA ILE A 826 8.31 19.97 1.06
C ILE A 826 9.35 20.45 0.03
N GLY A 827 8.88 20.92 -1.12
CA GLY A 827 9.76 21.49 -2.14
C GLY A 827 10.14 22.94 -1.86
N PRO A 828 11.11 23.51 -2.63
CA PRO A 828 11.65 24.85 -2.43
C PRO A 828 10.59 25.96 -2.45
N LYS A 829 9.55 25.77 -3.26
CA LYS A 829 8.40 26.68 -3.34
C LYS A 829 7.62 26.80 -2.03
N ILE A 830 7.43 25.69 -1.31
CA ILE A 830 6.71 25.67 -0.03
C ILE A 830 7.60 26.24 1.06
N ALA A 831 8.89 25.87 1.08
CA ALA A 831 9.85 26.40 2.04
C ALA A 831 9.95 27.94 1.97
N LYS A 832 10.07 28.49 0.76
CA LYS A 832 10.02 29.95 0.55
C LYS A 832 8.70 30.57 1.00
N SER A 833 7.56 29.95 0.67
CA SER A 833 6.24 30.48 1.06
C SER A 833 6.04 30.52 2.58
N VAL A 834 6.58 29.53 3.31
CA VAL A 834 6.59 29.51 4.77
C VAL A 834 7.47 30.64 5.31
N ARG A 835 8.68 30.82 4.77
CA ARG A 835 9.58 31.91 5.19
C ARG A 835 9.01 33.30 4.94
N ASP A 836 8.52 33.55 3.74
CA ASP A 836 7.94 34.83 3.35
C ASP A 836 6.74 35.18 4.24
N TRP A 837 5.95 34.18 4.64
CA TRP A 837 4.81 34.38 5.53
C TRP A 837 5.23 34.82 6.93
N PHE A 838 6.26 34.19 7.52
CA PHE A 838 6.76 34.57 8.86
C PHE A 838 7.58 35.86 8.87
N GLN A 839 8.13 36.30 7.73
CA GLN A 839 8.83 37.58 7.63
C GLN A 839 7.88 38.79 7.49
N ASN A 840 6.59 38.56 7.23
CA ASN A 840 5.60 39.63 7.11
C ASN A 840 5.16 40.15 8.50
N SER A 841 5.32 41.46 8.73
CA SER A 841 5.00 42.10 10.01
C SER A 841 3.52 42.02 10.41
N SER A 842 2.58 42.06 9.45
CA SER A 842 1.15 41.91 9.74
C SER A 842 0.77 40.50 10.22
N ASN A 843 1.50 39.48 9.75
CA ASN A 843 1.32 38.10 10.22
C ASN A 843 1.87 37.89 11.62
N GLN A 844 2.94 38.60 11.99
CA GLN A 844 3.47 38.60 13.36
C GLN A 844 2.46 39.21 14.34
N THR A 845 1.84 40.34 13.98
CA THR A 845 0.76 40.93 14.80
C THR A 845 -0.42 39.98 15.00
N LEU A 846 -0.77 39.16 14.00
CA LEU A 846 -1.82 38.14 14.13
C LEU A 846 -1.41 37.03 15.12
N ILE A 847 -0.16 36.59 15.08
CA ILE A 847 0.37 35.59 16.02
C ILE A 847 0.31 36.11 17.45
N ASP A 848 0.73 37.35 17.67
CA ASP A 848 0.72 37.97 18.99
C ASP A 848 -0.70 38.11 19.54
N ARG A 849 -1.66 38.56 18.73
CA ARG A 849 -3.07 38.62 19.12
C ARG A 849 -3.68 37.25 19.43
N LEU A 850 -3.32 36.22 18.65
CA LEU A 850 -3.76 34.85 18.93
C LEU A 850 -3.18 34.32 20.24
N ARG A 851 -1.94 34.69 20.56
CA ARG A 851 -1.27 34.35 21.82
C ARG A 851 -1.94 35.06 23.01
N GLU A 852 -2.21 36.36 22.89
CA GLU A 852 -2.92 37.15 23.90
C GLU A 852 -4.35 36.64 24.15
N ALA A 853 -5.05 36.21 23.09
CA ALA A 853 -6.37 35.58 23.20
C ALA A 853 -6.34 34.17 23.85
N GLY A 854 -5.15 33.64 24.13
CA GLY A 854 -4.95 32.37 24.81
C GLY A 854 -5.01 31.14 23.90
N LEU A 855 -4.79 31.28 22.59
CA LEU A 855 -4.62 30.14 21.68
C LEU A 855 -3.27 29.48 21.97
N GLN A 856 -3.29 28.25 22.49
CA GLN A 856 -2.10 27.44 22.76
C GLN A 856 -1.96 26.36 21.69
N SER A 857 -0.90 26.42 20.87
CA SER A 857 -0.56 25.34 19.95
C SER A 857 0.02 24.18 20.74
N ILE A 858 -0.74 23.09 20.88
CA ILE A 858 -0.24 21.90 21.58
C ILE A 858 0.42 20.97 20.57
N ASP A 859 1.73 20.72 20.72
CA ASP A 859 2.32 19.52 20.16
C ASP A 859 1.91 18.35 21.06
N LYS A 860 1.02 17.49 20.57
CA LYS A 860 0.51 16.35 21.37
C LYS A 860 1.54 15.22 21.52
N ARG A 861 2.64 15.24 20.76
CA ARG A 861 3.63 14.16 20.69
C ARG A 861 4.65 14.07 21.83
N PRO A 862 5.16 15.17 22.41
CA PRO A 862 6.09 15.10 23.55
C PRO A 862 5.43 14.39 24.73
N LEU A 863 4.17 14.71 25.03
CA LEU A 863 3.46 14.18 26.20
C LEU A 863 3.19 12.67 26.11
N THR A 864 2.87 12.15 24.92
CA THR A 864 2.75 10.71 24.72
C THR A 864 4.09 9.97 24.80
N HIS A 865 5.20 10.66 24.51
CA HIS A 865 6.56 10.09 24.62
C HIS A 865 6.98 9.93 26.08
N TRP A 866 6.56 10.85 26.95
CA TRP A 866 6.81 10.78 28.41
C TRP A 866 6.07 9.62 29.09
N ALA A 867 4.95 9.18 28.54
CA ALA A 867 4.20 8.00 28.99
C ALA A 867 4.85 6.66 28.56
N SER A 868 5.94 6.70 27.79
CA SER A 868 6.69 5.50 27.42
C SER A 868 7.33 4.85 28.65
N ARG A 869 7.41 3.50 28.64
CA ARG A 869 8.20 2.74 29.61
C ARG A 869 9.67 3.16 29.65
N TYR A 870 10.19 3.79 28.60
CA TYR A 870 11.58 4.26 28.56
C TYR A 870 11.76 5.68 29.13
N ALA A 871 10.67 6.37 29.50
CA ALA A 871 10.65 7.71 30.09
C ALA A 871 10.17 7.68 31.56
N LEU A 872 9.01 8.26 31.91
CA LEU A 872 8.55 8.34 33.32
C LEU A 872 7.91 7.06 33.85
N ASP A 873 7.55 6.10 32.98
CA ASP A 873 7.02 4.79 33.37
C ASP A 873 5.86 4.87 34.39
N ILE A 874 4.94 5.81 34.17
CA ILE A 874 3.80 6.05 35.05
C ILE A 874 2.72 4.98 34.76
N ASN A 875 2.63 3.98 35.64
CA ASN A 875 1.65 2.91 35.50
C ASN A 875 0.21 3.46 35.44
N GLY A 876 -0.53 3.07 34.40
CA GLY A 876 -1.89 3.51 34.12
C GLY A 876 -2.01 4.79 33.30
N LEU A 877 -0.94 5.58 33.11
CA LEU A 877 -0.98 6.80 32.29
C LEU A 877 -0.81 6.45 30.80
N GLY A 878 -1.83 5.83 30.21
CA GLY A 878 -1.83 5.44 28.80
C GLY A 878 -2.03 6.62 27.83
N LYS A 879 -1.69 6.39 26.55
CA LYS A 879 -1.81 7.38 25.46
C LYS A 879 -3.18 8.07 25.41
N LYS A 880 -4.28 7.32 25.57
CA LYS A 880 -5.65 7.86 25.59
C LYS A 880 -5.90 8.83 26.76
N ILE A 881 -5.33 8.55 27.94
CA ILE A 881 -5.48 9.42 29.11
C ILE A 881 -4.66 10.69 28.92
N VAL A 882 -3.44 10.58 28.40
CA VAL A 882 -2.60 11.74 28.04
C VAL A 882 -3.29 12.60 26.98
N GLU A 883 -3.87 11.99 25.95
CA GLU A 883 -4.64 12.71 24.93
C GLU A 883 -5.85 13.41 25.53
N GLN A 884 -6.59 12.78 26.45
CA GLN A 884 -7.71 13.42 27.14
C GLN A 884 -7.27 14.59 28.05
N LEU A 885 -6.17 14.42 28.80
CA LEU A 885 -5.59 15.48 29.63
C LEU A 885 -5.17 16.69 28.81
N VAL A 886 -4.56 16.44 27.65
CA VAL A 886 -4.18 17.47 26.69
C VAL A 886 -5.39 18.14 26.04
N ASP A 887 -6.38 17.34 25.63
CA ASP A 887 -7.60 17.84 24.99
C ASP A 887 -8.43 18.72 25.92
N GLN A 888 -8.41 18.44 27.22
CA GLN A 888 -9.05 19.27 28.25
C GLN A 888 -8.16 20.45 28.71
N GLY A 889 -6.95 20.61 28.18
CA GLY A 889 -6.02 21.67 28.55
C GLY A 889 -5.43 21.53 29.95
N LEU A 890 -5.58 20.36 30.58
CA LEU A 890 -5.09 20.07 31.93
C LEU A 890 -3.58 19.83 31.95
N VAL A 891 -2.99 19.43 30.81
CA VAL A 891 -1.56 19.17 30.66
C VAL A 891 -1.07 19.77 29.34
N THR A 892 -0.11 20.70 29.43
CA THR A 892 0.52 21.34 28.27
C THR A 892 2.00 20.97 28.14
N SER A 893 2.60 20.53 29.25
CA SER A 893 3.96 20.03 29.36
C SER A 893 4.00 18.89 30.38
N VAL A 894 5.05 18.08 30.35
CA VAL A 894 5.19 16.95 31.29
C VAL A 894 5.22 17.41 32.74
N ALA A 895 5.67 18.64 33.01
CA ALA A 895 5.68 19.21 34.35
C ALA A 895 4.26 19.36 34.92
N ASP A 896 3.25 19.57 34.07
CA ASP A 896 1.86 19.77 34.50
C ASP A 896 1.24 18.48 35.05
N LEU A 897 1.76 17.31 34.68
CA LEU A 897 1.30 16.02 35.22
C LEU A 897 1.40 16.01 36.76
N TYR A 898 2.46 16.59 37.31
CA TYR A 898 2.73 16.60 38.74
C TYR A 898 1.83 17.56 39.54
N ASN A 899 1.02 18.39 38.85
CA ASN A 899 0.09 19.33 39.45
C ASN A 899 -1.38 18.91 39.27
N LEU A 900 -1.64 17.72 38.71
CA LEU A 900 -3.00 17.22 38.50
C LEU A 900 -3.69 16.92 39.84
N THR A 901 -4.96 17.26 39.92
CA THR A 901 -5.83 16.99 41.07
C THR A 901 -6.75 15.79 40.81
N LEU A 902 -7.31 15.24 41.89
CA LEU A 902 -8.21 14.08 41.80
C LEU A 902 -9.48 14.42 40.99
N GLU A 903 -10.02 15.62 41.17
CA GLU A 903 -11.21 16.09 40.46
C GLU A 903 -10.96 16.22 38.96
N GLN A 904 -9.79 16.73 38.56
CA GLN A 904 -9.38 16.85 37.15
C GLN A 904 -9.18 15.50 36.47
N LEU A 905 -8.81 14.45 37.21
CA LEU A 905 -8.69 13.10 36.65
C LEU A 905 -10.04 12.39 36.58
N VAL A 906 -10.94 12.63 37.54
CA VAL A 906 -12.31 12.07 37.53
C VAL A 906 -13.18 12.73 36.45
N SER A 907 -12.86 13.96 36.03
CA SER A 907 -13.53 14.62 34.90
C SER A 907 -13.15 14.03 33.52
N LEU A 908 -12.24 13.06 33.48
CA LEU A 908 -11.87 12.35 32.25
C LEU A 908 -12.83 11.20 31.95
N ASN A 909 -13.17 11.03 30.67
CA ASN A 909 -14.09 9.99 30.23
C ASN A 909 -13.50 8.60 30.49
N GLY A 910 -14.21 7.80 31.30
CA GLY A 910 -13.81 6.44 31.66
C GLY A 910 -12.89 6.35 32.88
N ILE A 911 -12.64 7.46 33.60
CA ILE A 911 -11.82 7.44 34.82
C ILE A 911 -12.70 7.59 36.06
N GLY A 912 -12.94 6.48 36.77
CA GLY A 912 -13.57 6.51 38.08
C GLY A 912 -12.61 6.94 39.20
N HIS A 913 -13.16 7.36 40.34
CA HIS A 913 -12.42 7.85 41.51
C HIS A 913 -11.27 6.92 41.96
N LYS A 914 -11.47 5.59 41.90
CA LYS A 914 -10.44 4.59 42.24
C LYS A 914 -9.25 4.62 41.27
N LEU A 915 -9.52 4.78 39.97
CA LEU A 915 -8.48 4.84 38.94
C LEU A 915 -7.74 6.19 38.99
N ALA A 916 -8.46 7.29 39.18
CA ALA A 916 -7.90 8.62 39.37
C ALA A 916 -6.90 8.65 40.56
N GLN A 917 -7.26 8.06 41.70
CA GLN A 917 -6.37 7.98 42.86
C GLN A 917 -5.12 7.13 42.58
N LYS A 918 -5.26 6.01 41.87
CA LYS A 918 -4.12 5.18 41.47
C LYS A 918 -3.15 5.95 40.54
N LEU A 919 -3.68 6.74 39.61
CA LEU A 919 -2.90 7.57 38.71
C LEU A 919 -2.13 8.66 39.45
N LEU A 920 -2.76 9.38 40.39
CA LEU A 920 -2.05 10.37 41.21
C LEU A 920 -0.91 9.74 42.01
N ASN A 921 -1.14 8.56 42.59
CA ASN A 921 -0.10 7.86 43.32
C ASN A 921 1.05 7.42 42.40
N ALA A 922 0.75 6.99 41.17
CA ALA A 922 1.77 6.61 40.19
C ALA A 922 2.58 7.82 39.68
N ILE A 923 1.91 8.97 39.44
CA ILE A 923 2.55 10.23 39.05
C ILE A 923 3.43 10.75 40.21
N ALA A 924 2.96 10.67 41.45
CA ALA A 924 3.77 11.04 42.60
C ALA A 924 5.02 10.16 42.73
N LYS A 925 4.90 8.85 42.45
CA LYS A 925 6.02 7.91 42.46
C LYS A 925 7.02 8.17 41.32
N SER A 926 6.59 8.71 40.19
CA SER A 926 7.49 9.03 39.07
C SER A 926 8.30 10.31 39.27
N LYS A 927 8.18 10.99 40.41
CA LYS A 927 9.04 12.14 40.76
C LYS A 927 10.50 11.74 40.94
N THR A 928 10.83 10.46 41.08
CA THR A 928 12.22 9.99 41.15
C THR A 928 12.49 9.09 39.95
N GLN A 929 13.38 9.51 39.04
CA GLN A 929 13.68 8.75 37.81
C GLN A 929 15.17 8.79 37.47
N PRO A 930 15.72 7.72 36.83
CA PRO A 930 17.08 7.73 36.32
C PRO A 930 17.29 8.84 35.29
N TRP A 931 18.42 9.55 35.34
CA TRP A 931 18.72 10.63 34.39
C TRP A 931 18.62 10.18 32.93
N SER A 932 19.02 8.94 32.62
CA SER A 932 18.94 8.37 31.25
C SER A 932 17.50 8.24 30.73
N ARG A 933 16.52 7.94 31.60
CA ARG A 933 15.10 7.88 31.23
C ARG A 933 14.52 9.27 31.03
N VAL A 934 14.92 10.23 31.85
CA VAL A 934 14.50 11.63 31.69
C VAL A 934 15.08 12.21 30.40
N LEU A 935 16.37 11.98 30.11
CA LEU A 935 17.03 12.43 28.88
C LEU A 935 16.37 11.84 27.62
N TYR A 936 15.99 10.57 27.65
CA TYR A 936 15.15 9.97 26.60
C TYR A 936 13.77 10.66 26.51
N GLY A 937 13.12 10.88 27.65
CA GLY A 937 11.82 11.54 27.77
C GLY A 937 11.77 12.96 27.16
N LEU A 938 12.87 13.72 27.21
CA LEU A 938 13.01 15.04 26.59
C LEU A 938 12.81 15.01 25.05
N GLY A 939 12.89 13.84 24.43
CA GLY A 939 12.59 13.63 23.02
C GLY A 939 13.54 14.39 22.09
N ILE A 940 14.82 14.42 22.45
CA ILE A 940 15.90 14.99 21.64
C ILE A 940 16.06 14.16 20.37
N ARG A 941 16.20 14.82 19.22
CA ARG A 941 16.29 14.13 17.92
C ARG A 941 17.53 13.21 17.90
N HIS A 942 17.36 12.00 17.36
CA HIS A 942 18.41 10.96 17.28
C HIS A 942 18.92 10.40 18.63
N VAL A 943 18.34 10.81 19.76
CA VAL A 943 18.67 10.28 21.09
C VAL A 943 17.66 9.18 21.45
N GLY A 944 18.01 7.94 21.15
CA GLY A 944 17.31 6.75 21.65
C GLY A 944 17.73 6.39 23.09
N SER A 945 17.12 5.37 23.68
CA SER A 945 17.41 4.95 25.06
C SER A 945 18.87 4.53 25.27
N VAL A 946 19.49 3.89 24.27
CA VAL A 946 20.90 3.49 24.29
C VAL A 946 21.79 4.72 24.29
N ASN A 947 21.59 5.64 23.34
CA ASN A 947 22.34 6.90 23.28
C ASN A 947 22.13 7.75 24.54
N ALA A 948 20.93 7.75 25.12
CA ALA A 948 20.66 8.42 26.39
C ALA A 948 21.46 7.80 27.54
N GLN A 949 21.60 6.47 27.61
CA GLN A 949 22.45 5.81 28.60
C GLN A 949 23.93 6.16 28.39
N THR A 950 24.42 6.09 27.15
CA THR A 950 25.80 6.44 26.78
C THR A 950 26.13 7.91 27.11
N LEU A 951 25.22 8.84 26.81
CA LEU A 951 25.38 10.26 27.15
C LEU A 951 25.39 10.49 28.66
N VAL A 952 24.56 9.79 29.43
CA VAL A 952 24.51 9.90 30.90
C VAL A 952 25.71 9.26 31.58
N GLN A 953 26.35 8.26 30.96
CA GLN A 953 27.60 7.69 31.45
C GLN A 953 28.75 8.69 31.39
N THR A 954 28.81 9.51 30.34
CA THR A 954 29.83 10.57 30.19
C THR A 954 29.44 11.87 30.88
N PHE A 955 28.14 12.22 30.87
CA PHE A 955 27.59 13.42 31.50
C PHE A 955 26.51 13.04 32.54
N PRO A 956 26.94 12.64 33.76
CA PRO A 956 26.06 12.22 34.86
C PRO A 956 24.97 13.21 35.27
N THR A 957 25.12 14.50 35.00
CA THR A 957 24.13 15.53 35.33
C THR A 957 23.63 16.32 34.13
N ILE A 958 22.47 16.96 34.27
CA ILE A 958 21.92 17.85 33.23
C ILE A 958 22.88 19.01 32.97
N GLU A 959 23.47 19.58 34.01
CA GLU A 959 24.38 20.73 33.93
C GLU A 959 25.61 20.39 33.10
N GLN A 960 26.19 19.20 33.32
CA GLN A 960 27.34 18.73 32.57
C GLN A 960 27.01 18.56 31.08
N LEU A 961 25.87 17.94 30.76
CA LEU A 961 25.45 17.76 29.36
C LEU A 961 25.06 19.08 28.69
N ALA A 962 24.46 20.02 29.43
CA ALA A 962 24.04 21.32 28.92
C ALA A 962 25.24 22.26 28.65
N GLN A 963 26.35 22.08 29.36
CA GLN A 963 27.58 22.86 29.19
C GLN A 963 28.57 22.22 28.21
N ALA A 964 28.38 20.95 27.84
CA ALA A 964 29.24 20.25 26.89
C ALA A 964 29.19 20.90 25.49
N THR A 965 30.33 20.95 24.82
CA THR A 965 30.41 21.38 23.41
C THR A 965 30.00 20.24 22.47
N VAL A 966 29.70 20.56 21.20
CA VAL A 966 29.41 19.54 20.17
C VAL A 966 30.55 18.53 20.07
N THR A 967 31.80 19.01 20.11
CA THR A 967 33.02 18.19 20.12
C THR A 967 33.12 17.27 21.33
N ASP A 968 32.74 17.73 22.52
CA ASP A 968 32.77 16.89 23.73
C ASP A 968 31.76 15.74 23.64
N ILE A 969 30.60 16.00 23.01
CA ILE A 969 29.55 14.99 22.84
C ILE A 969 29.89 14.01 21.71
N GLU A 970 30.47 14.50 20.61
CA GLU A 970 30.93 13.67 19.47
C GLU A 970 32.11 12.77 19.86
N GLY A 971 32.93 13.19 20.83
CA GLY A 971 34.04 12.39 21.36
C GLY A 971 33.61 11.11 22.08
N ILE A 972 32.30 10.90 22.34
CA ILE A 972 31.80 9.71 23.01
C ILE A 972 31.69 8.55 22.01
N TYR A 973 32.32 7.42 22.34
CA TYR A 973 32.26 6.21 21.53
C TYR A 973 30.80 5.77 21.29
N GLY A 974 30.38 5.74 20.02
CA GLY A 974 29.02 5.42 19.61
C GLY A 974 28.08 6.62 19.39
N ILE A 975 28.54 7.85 19.66
CA ILE A 975 27.79 9.09 19.40
C ILE A 975 28.35 9.77 18.16
N GLY A 976 27.56 9.80 17.08
CA GLY A 976 27.93 10.48 15.83
C GLY A 976 27.64 12.00 15.84
N PRO A 977 28.18 12.75 14.86
CA PRO A 977 28.09 14.21 14.78
C PRO A 977 26.64 14.73 14.76
N GLU A 978 25.72 14.00 14.13
CA GLU A 978 24.30 14.39 14.09
C GLU A 978 23.62 14.33 15.46
N ILE A 979 23.99 13.34 16.29
CA ILE A 979 23.47 13.19 17.65
C ILE A 979 24.07 14.28 18.53
N ALA A 980 25.38 14.53 18.41
CA ALA A 980 26.08 15.58 19.14
C ALA A 980 25.47 16.97 18.87
N GLN A 981 25.25 17.30 17.60
CA GLN A 981 24.62 18.56 17.19
C GLN A 981 23.16 18.66 17.68
N SER A 982 22.41 17.55 17.67
CA SER A 982 21.02 17.51 18.12
C SER A 982 20.90 17.69 19.63
N VAL A 983 21.80 17.09 20.41
CA VAL A 983 21.84 17.23 21.88
C VAL A 983 22.25 18.64 22.26
N TRP A 984 23.38 19.12 21.73
CA TRP A 984 23.85 20.48 22.01
C TRP A 984 22.80 21.53 21.65
N GLY A 985 22.27 21.46 20.42
CA GLY A 985 21.28 22.41 19.92
C GLY A 985 19.98 22.40 20.73
N TRP A 986 19.58 21.26 21.28
CA TRP A 986 18.38 21.18 22.12
C TRP A 986 18.53 21.99 23.42
N PHE A 987 19.71 21.99 24.05
CA PHE A 987 19.97 22.74 25.29
C PHE A 987 20.16 24.26 25.08
N GLN A 988 20.45 24.71 23.85
CA GLN A 988 20.54 26.14 23.53
C GLN A 988 19.16 26.82 23.39
N ILE A 989 18.07 26.06 23.29
CA ILE A 989 16.72 26.62 23.08
C ILE A 989 16.11 27.05 24.43
N SER A 990 15.74 28.33 24.55
CA SER A 990 15.21 28.91 25.79
C SER A 990 13.94 28.22 26.30
N SER A 991 13.03 27.78 25.42
CA SER A 991 11.82 27.05 25.84
C SER A 991 12.12 25.69 26.47
N ASN A 992 13.22 25.04 26.08
CA ASN A 992 13.65 23.76 26.63
C ASN A 992 14.29 23.95 28.02
N GLN A 993 15.00 25.06 28.21
CA GLN A 993 15.53 25.48 29.51
C GLN A 993 14.38 25.77 30.50
N THR A 994 13.32 26.44 30.05
CA THR A 994 12.10 26.64 30.84
C THR A 994 11.42 25.32 31.21
N LEU A 995 11.39 24.33 30.32
CA LEU A 995 10.86 23.00 30.62
C LEU A 995 11.66 22.29 31.72
N ILE A 996 12.99 22.37 31.68
CA ILE A 996 13.86 21.80 32.72
C ILE A 996 13.61 22.47 34.07
N ALA A 997 13.48 23.80 34.09
CA ALA A 997 13.16 24.54 35.31
C ALA A 997 11.80 24.11 35.90
N ARG A 998 10.75 24.01 35.06
CA ARG A 998 9.41 23.56 35.49
C ARG A 998 9.40 22.11 35.99
N LEU A 999 10.20 21.22 35.39
CA LEU A 999 10.35 19.84 35.87
C LEU A 999 11.00 19.79 37.27
N ARG A 1000 11.97 20.68 37.55
CA ARG A 1000 12.57 20.80 38.88
C ARG A 1000 11.59 21.36 39.90
N GLU A 1001 10.87 22.43 39.55
CA GLU A 1001 9.84 23.03 40.42
C GLU A 1001 8.71 22.04 40.74
N ALA A 1002 8.36 21.16 39.78
CA ALA A 1002 7.41 20.06 39.97
C ALA A 1002 7.92 18.95 40.94
N GLY A 1003 9.20 19.00 41.33
CA GLY A 1003 9.83 18.08 42.26
C GLY A 1003 10.40 16.81 41.62
N LEU A 1004 10.71 16.83 40.31
CA LEU A 1004 11.40 15.72 39.64
C LEU A 1004 12.87 15.65 40.11
N GLN A 1005 13.21 14.58 40.81
CA GLN A 1005 14.55 14.23 41.27
C GLN A 1005 15.19 13.24 40.30
N LEU A 1006 16.41 13.55 39.86
CA LEU A 1006 17.17 12.71 38.93
C LEU A 1006 18.14 11.85 39.72
N GLU A 1007 18.00 10.53 39.61
CA GLU A 1007 18.99 9.62 40.18
C GLU A 1007 20.23 9.55 39.27
N ALA A 1008 21.40 9.81 39.86
CA ALA A 1008 22.67 9.57 39.20
C ALA A 1008 22.86 8.06 38.99
N SER A 1009 23.23 7.66 37.77
CA SER A 1009 23.54 6.25 37.46
C SER A 1009 24.81 5.82 38.21
N THR A 1010 24.66 5.08 39.31
CA THR A 1010 25.77 4.62 40.20
C THR A 1010 26.59 3.46 39.66
N LYS A 1011 26.60 3.20 38.35
CA LYS A 1011 27.59 2.28 37.73
C LYS A 1011 28.62 3.08 36.95
N THR A 1012 29.53 3.68 37.69
CA THR A 1012 30.79 4.22 37.18
C THR A 1012 31.71 3.04 36.88
N ILE A 1013 31.90 2.65 35.62
CA ILE A 1013 33.11 1.92 35.22
C ILE A 1013 34.14 3.00 34.96
N ALA A 1014 35.12 3.12 35.86
CA ALA A 1014 36.21 4.08 35.74
C ALA A 1014 37.01 3.81 34.46
N LEU A 1015 36.98 4.76 33.53
CA LEU A 1015 37.96 4.89 32.46
C LEU A 1015 39.23 5.49 33.07
N ASP A 1016 40.16 4.63 33.49
CA ASP A 1016 41.59 4.90 33.26
C ASP A 1016 42.44 3.64 33.37
N LYS A 1017 42.96 3.22 32.22
CA LYS A 1017 44.26 2.57 31.97
C LYS A 1017 44.24 2.11 30.52
N SER A 1018 45.22 2.57 29.73
CA SER A 1018 45.48 2.06 28.38
C SER A 1018 45.44 0.53 28.38
N LEU A 1019 44.40 -0.05 27.77
CA LEU A 1019 44.24 -1.49 27.71
C LEU A 1019 45.45 -2.07 26.95
N PRO A 1020 45.97 -3.24 27.35
CA PRO A 1020 47.29 -3.72 26.95
C PRO A 1020 47.49 -3.85 25.42
N LEU A 1021 46.40 -3.99 24.67
CA LEU A 1021 46.41 -4.17 23.21
C LEU A 1021 45.92 -2.94 22.44
N THR A 1022 45.81 -1.77 23.09
CA THR A 1022 45.35 -0.52 22.47
C THR A 1022 46.18 -0.20 21.22
N GLY A 1023 45.50 -0.11 20.07
CA GLY A 1023 46.12 0.22 18.78
C GLY A 1023 46.73 -0.96 18.03
N LYS A 1024 46.68 -2.18 18.57
CA LYS A 1024 47.20 -3.40 17.92
C LYS A 1024 46.16 -4.09 17.06
N ILE A 1025 46.55 -4.56 15.88
CA ILE A 1025 45.68 -5.25 14.93
C ILE A 1025 45.99 -6.75 14.90
N PHE A 1026 44.97 -7.55 15.17
CA PHE A 1026 45.02 -9.00 15.18
C PHE A 1026 44.26 -9.60 13.99
N VAL A 1027 44.73 -10.73 13.51
CA VAL A 1027 43.96 -11.65 12.65
C VAL A 1027 44.00 -13.00 13.33
N ILE A 1028 42.87 -13.69 13.43
CA ILE A 1028 42.82 -15.06 13.95
C ILE A 1028 42.64 -15.99 12.75
N THR A 1029 43.39 -17.09 12.68
CA THR A 1029 43.26 -18.11 11.64
C THR A 1029 43.42 -19.52 12.22
N GLY A 1030 42.79 -20.51 11.60
CA GLY A 1030 42.72 -21.87 12.14
C GLY A 1030 41.73 -22.03 13.30
N THR A 1031 41.68 -23.25 13.85
CA THR A 1031 40.90 -23.63 15.03
C THR A 1031 41.78 -23.57 16.27
N LEU A 1032 41.39 -22.79 17.27
CA LEU A 1032 42.16 -22.68 18.51
C LEU A 1032 41.84 -23.89 19.42
N PRO A 1033 42.86 -24.53 20.01
CA PRO A 1033 42.69 -25.71 20.87
C PRO A 1033 41.67 -25.58 22.03
N THR A 1034 41.56 -24.41 22.68
CA THR A 1034 40.76 -24.26 23.91
C THR A 1034 39.70 -23.15 23.89
N LEU A 1035 39.90 -22.10 23.09
CA LEU A 1035 39.00 -20.96 22.96
C LEU A 1035 38.21 -21.04 21.67
N LYS A 1036 36.92 -20.70 21.74
CA LYS A 1036 36.19 -20.41 20.50
C LYS A 1036 36.72 -19.11 19.91
N ARG A 1037 36.70 -19.02 18.57
CA ARG A 1037 37.17 -17.84 17.83
C ARG A 1037 36.38 -16.56 18.18
N SER A 1038 35.11 -16.70 18.57
CA SER A 1038 34.31 -15.60 19.14
C SER A 1038 34.91 -15.09 20.43
N ASP A 1039 35.27 -16.00 21.33
CA ASP A 1039 35.70 -15.69 22.69
C ASP A 1039 37.11 -15.07 22.65
N ALA A 1040 37.99 -15.61 21.80
CA ALA A 1040 39.30 -15.01 21.52
C ALA A 1040 39.20 -13.60 20.92
N LYS A 1041 38.21 -13.36 20.05
CA LYS A 1041 37.94 -12.03 19.49
C LYS A 1041 37.48 -11.08 20.59
N ASP A 1042 36.57 -11.50 21.45
CA ASP A 1042 36.05 -10.69 22.54
C ASP A 1042 37.14 -10.37 23.56
N LEU A 1043 38.01 -11.34 23.92
CA LEU A 1043 39.16 -11.10 24.78
C LEU A 1043 40.11 -10.03 24.22
N ILE A 1044 40.45 -10.12 22.93
CA ILE A 1044 41.32 -9.14 22.26
C ILE A 1044 40.67 -7.75 22.24
N GLN A 1045 39.37 -7.67 21.93
CA GLN A 1045 38.65 -6.40 21.87
C GLN A 1045 38.46 -5.76 23.25
N ASN A 1046 38.20 -6.57 24.27
CA ASN A 1046 38.10 -6.14 25.67
C ASN A 1046 39.45 -5.66 26.22
N ALA A 1047 40.56 -6.19 25.70
CA ALA A 1047 41.92 -5.73 25.96
C ALA A 1047 42.39 -4.58 25.04
N GLY A 1048 41.49 -3.99 24.22
CA GLY A 1048 41.74 -2.80 23.40
C GLY A 1048 42.30 -3.06 22.00
N GLY A 1049 42.46 -4.31 21.59
CA GLY A 1049 42.96 -4.72 20.28
C GLY A 1049 41.86 -4.77 19.21
N LYS A 1050 42.24 -4.62 17.94
CA LYS A 1050 41.33 -4.68 16.79
C LYS A 1050 41.48 -5.99 16.03
N VAL A 1051 40.44 -6.80 15.94
CA VAL A 1051 40.46 -8.04 15.13
C VAL A 1051 39.92 -7.79 13.72
N THR A 1052 40.66 -8.24 12.70
CA THR A 1052 40.29 -8.11 11.28
C THR A 1052 40.26 -9.47 10.58
N SER A 1053 39.56 -9.56 9.45
CA SER A 1053 39.34 -10.83 8.73
C SER A 1053 40.45 -11.20 7.75
N ALA A 1054 41.38 -10.29 7.44
CA ALA A 1054 42.42 -10.48 6.42
C ALA A 1054 43.79 -9.96 6.88
N VAL A 1055 44.85 -10.70 6.54
CA VAL A 1055 46.24 -10.31 6.82
C VAL A 1055 46.69 -9.23 5.85
N SER A 1056 47.22 -8.14 6.40
CA SER A 1056 47.77 -6.99 5.67
C SER A 1056 49.07 -6.51 6.29
N ALA A 1057 49.81 -5.61 5.63
CA ALA A 1057 51.03 -5.01 6.19
C ALA A 1057 50.80 -4.20 7.48
N LYS A 1058 49.54 -3.87 7.83
CA LYS A 1058 49.17 -3.18 9.07
C LYS A 1058 48.78 -4.15 10.20
N THR A 1059 48.81 -5.46 9.96
CA THR A 1059 48.49 -6.46 10.99
C THR A 1059 49.69 -6.65 11.90
N ASP A 1060 49.53 -6.44 13.21
CA ASP A 1060 50.60 -6.60 14.19
C ASP A 1060 50.81 -8.07 14.58
N TYR A 1061 49.72 -8.82 14.78
CA TYR A 1061 49.77 -10.20 15.24
C TYR A 1061 48.80 -11.11 14.46
N LEU A 1062 49.26 -12.31 14.10
CA LEU A 1062 48.42 -13.40 13.60
C LEU A 1062 48.30 -14.46 14.69
N VAL A 1063 47.10 -14.70 15.20
CA VAL A 1063 46.83 -15.82 16.13
C VAL A 1063 46.58 -17.07 15.29
N VAL A 1064 47.41 -18.09 15.50
CA VAL A 1064 47.49 -19.29 14.67
C VAL A 1064 46.96 -20.49 15.45
N GLY A 1065 45.81 -21.02 15.02
CA GLY A 1065 45.28 -22.31 15.43
C GLY A 1065 45.61 -23.42 14.43
N GLU A 1066 45.08 -24.63 14.67
CA GLU A 1066 45.19 -25.76 13.76
C GLU A 1066 44.54 -25.42 12.40
N ASP A 1067 45.11 -25.89 11.28
CA ASP A 1067 44.66 -25.60 9.91
C ASP A 1067 44.64 -24.10 9.52
N ALA A 1068 45.67 -23.37 9.93
CA ALA A 1068 45.82 -21.92 9.71
C ALA A 1068 45.80 -21.44 8.23
N GLY A 1069 45.89 -22.33 7.27
CA GLY A 1069 45.65 -22.10 5.83
C GLY A 1069 46.47 -20.98 5.19
N SER A 1070 45.98 -20.43 4.08
CA SER A 1070 46.67 -19.41 3.26
C SER A 1070 46.97 -18.08 3.96
N LYS A 1071 46.37 -17.82 5.12
CA LYS A 1071 46.64 -16.63 5.94
C LYS A 1071 47.97 -16.72 6.67
N LEU A 1072 48.38 -17.92 7.07
CA LEU A 1072 49.70 -18.15 7.67
C LEU A 1072 50.82 -17.86 6.68
N GLU A 1073 50.71 -18.38 5.46
CA GLU A 1073 51.67 -18.15 4.38
C GLU A 1073 51.79 -16.66 4.04
N LYS A 1074 50.65 -15.94 4.00
CA LYS A 1074 50.62 -14.50 3.74
C LYS A 1074 51.25 -13.70 4.88
N ALA A 1075 51.06 -14.10 6.13
CA ALA A 1075 51.68 -13.45 7.29
C ALA A 1075 53.19 -13.67 7.35
N GLN A 1076 53.67 -14.87 7.04
CA GLN A 1076 55.10 -15.19 6.95
C GLN A 1076 55.81 -14.35 5.88
N LYS A 1077 55.21 -14.19 4.70
CA LYS A 1077 55.75 -13.35 3.63
C LYS A 1077 55.83 -11.86 3.99
N LEU A 1078 54.95 -11.39 4.88
CA LEU A 1078 54.90 -10.00 5.33
C LEU A 1078 55.66 -9.77 6.65
N GLY A 1079 56.29 -10.80 7.22
CA GLY A 1079 57.06 -10.69 8.47
C GLY A 1079 56.22 -10.42 9.72
N ILE A 1080 54.94 -10.82 9.71
CA ILE A 1080 54.00 -10.55 10.82
C ILE A 1080 54.19 -11.57 11.93
N THR A 1081 54.19 -11.09 13.18
CA THR A 1081 54.37 -11.91 14.38
C THR A 1081 53.24 -12.93 14.53
N GLN A 1082 53.58 -14.22 14.63
CA GLN A 1082 52.61 -15.30 14.82
C GLN A 1082 52.55 -15.68 16.30
N LEU A 1083 51.33 -15.75 16.84
CA LEU A 1083 51.08 -16.14 18.22
C LEU A 1083 50.29 -17.45 18.23
N THR A 1084 50.70 -18.38 19.08
CA THR A 1084 49.85 -19.51 19.48
C THR A 1084 48.75 -19.03 20.43
N GLU A 1085 47.73 -19.86 20.66
CA GLU A 1085 46.67 -19.55 21.61
C GLU A 1085 47.19 -19.25 23.02
N SER A 1086 48.18 -20.01 23.51
CA SER A 1086 48.77 -19.75 24.84
C SER A 1086 49.50 -18.41 24.87
N GLN A 1087 50.22 -18.06 23.80
CA GLN A 1087 50.92 -16.78 23.70
C GLN A 1087 49.95 -15.60 23.55
N LEU A 1088 48.77 -15.80 22.96
CA LEU A 1088 47.71 -14.80 22.97
C LEU A 1088 47.21 -14.58 24.41
N LEU A 1089 46.99 -15.65 25.16
CA LEU A 1089 46.55 -15.58 26.55
C LEU A 1089 47.60 -14.96 27.47
N ASP A 1090 48.89 -15.18 27.22
CA ASP A 1090 49.99 -14.53 27.96
C ASP A 1090 50.13 -13.03 27.61
N LEU A 1091 49.63 -12.60 26.45
CA LEU A 1091 49.67 -11.21 25.97
C LEU A 1091 48.48 -10.37 26.49
N LEU A 1092 47.42 -11.04 26.95
CA LEU A 1092 46.17 -10.48 27.47
C LEU A 1092 46.24 -10.33 28.99
#